data_AF-A0A7V3ZXD4-F1
#
_entry.id   AF-A0A7V3ZXD4-F1
#
_cell.length_a   1.000
_cell.length_b   1.000
_cell.length_c   1.000
_cell.angle_alpha   90.00
_cell.angle_beta   90.00
_cell.angle_gamma   90.00
#
_symmetry.space_group_name_H-M   'P 1'
#
loop_
_entity.id
_entity.type
_entity.pdbx_description
1 polymer ?
#
loop_
_entity_poly.entity_id
_entity_poly.type
_entity_poly.pdbx_seq_one_letter_code
_entity_poly.pdbx_strand_id
1 'polypeptide(L)'
;MKKLTVLLLLSGLIKATTYNNPGSGGVTDGYLKKNERALSGYTLLGNSVQNSNAGANLDSLFVTWDEINLYIFLKTNNTASWSVAYGFAIDVIGDSGYTGGSDPSDAWGRKIGFDNGRDANYQIYFWWDETQEISSANLCTYTGSGWNYSNLTQGTHYQYTGDSSTGLQTLEIVIPLVLIGNPSSIAVSAYVAGGDGSSAVDAIPCEDDVADADWTDSDFISQMYDIDLTPPRTPNYFIILDGTISSEGFMTDEQFHATGWWNAYVTWDAESLYVGYIFQSLEGTPNYDLHIYFDTDPQKHKNFGKGTQTSATGINLPFKADYGFHIYGPFNASKLVYTSGTWSETSFNGQFFAGSETNGTNEVSIPWSEIGDPDSFYMVIYLYNNSDNFAYGIVPNLGNSNGSDSINSYLGFYRSTEGVSPSQILNQSNMLLEIYSDELTGPGTLTDAMNVANSDEEIDTIIMRVTAELNISSPFTIINPLVLMGLSQLNLIGDTTINCFDIRTDSLWNNIEKIELSGINMKKFRTAINIKVGNATSIGDMVLREITIDSSLCGFYTGDFSNTSLAYGTLYGSAKVYITNSIFRNLLYHGIYGRCISSSDGTLELTVDNTEIENCGKLNSDFYGKGGITTIDNVNLKVLNSNLSNNFWGIFAWNSTYGENSIQNDTIVNTKVANSDSIGIYIRCDSGKAFQSVYLEGDSILNNGWIGLLITGYKGETTGIRDLRIYSNFIGDNRETGDQDVGLALYEWNAPEGTNAFGFKIGEENLGNHFYGNITGLHIATSKAKGLTIKHNKFENNATGIEIFKADSILIFSDTFKNNAYGVYIYGSSEDSANFNTITRSSFEGNYSQGIYIGDYSNEGILKPVILSTNYIESTQTLTVEGTNTPPYSRIEIYEGDDGSISYNGKIYLGETNSDENGNWVFTTTYTNPDYSNIYITALATSPHGSTSEFADPSIILPVKENISGEFNFSIKGGRGISLSFENSVEKTVKIQIADVSGRIVKSGTYNLKGNGKIDLGNFRSGIYFVKVELENNLHIYKVIVVK
;
A
#
# COMPACT_ATOMS: atom_id res chain seq x y z
N MET A 1 15.34 40.01 14.80
CA MET A 1 14.25 40.12 13.79
C MET A 1 12.92 40.08 14.53
N LYS A 2 11.94 40.83 14.03
CA LYS A 2 10.70 41.21 14.72
C LYS A 2 9.72 40.04 14.87
N LYS A 3 8.98 40.08 16.00
CA LYS A 3 7.69 39.41 16.23
C LYS A 3 6.79 39.48 14.99
N LEU A 4 6.18 38.36 14.63
CA LEU A 4 4.87 38.36 13.97
C LEU A 4 4.01 37.24 14.59
N THR A 5 3.01 37.71 15.32
CA THR A 5 1.87 36.98 15.87
C THR A 5 0.95 36.56 14.72
N VAL A 6 0.56 35.28 14.66
CA VAL A 6 -0.62 34.76 13.95
C VAL A 6 -1.28 33.79 14.94
N LEU A 7 -2.11 34.30 15.85
CA LEU A 7 -3.58 34.19 15.81
C LEU A 7 -4.06 32.73 15.65
N LEU A 8 -4.12 32.02 16.78
CA LEU A 8 -4.99 30.86 16.98
C LEU A 8 -6.44 31.29 16.75
N LEU A 9 -7.14 30.63 15.81
CA LEU A 9 -8.59 30.61 15.75
C LEU A 9 -9.05 29.19 15.37
N LEU A 10 -9.64 28.53 16.37
CA LEU A 10 -10.60 27.42 16.32
C LEU A 10 -10.18 26.10 15.66
N SER A 11 -9.49 25.26 16.43
CA SER A 11 -9.68 23.81 16.38
C SER A 11 -11.01 23.47 17.06
N GLY A 12 -12.10 23.49 16.29
CA GLY A 12 -13.29 22.74 16.67
C GLY A 12 -12.98 21.26 16.50
N LEU A 13 -12.74 20.56 17.61
CA LEU A 13 -12.84 19.10 17.64
C LEU A 13 -14.25 18.74 17.18
N ILE A 14 -14.37 18.11 16.01
CA ILE A 14 -15.56 17.33 15.68
C ILE A 14 -15.45 16.09 16.56
N LYS A 15 -16.24 16.10 17.64
CA LYS A 15 -16.56 14.96 18.49
C LYS A 15 -17.12 13.87 17.58
N ALA A 16 -16.44 12.73 17.49
CA ALA A 16 -17.01 11.54 16.87
C ALA A 16 -18.16 11.07 17.76
N THR A 17 -19.38 11.48 17.44
CA THR A 17 -20.60 10.86 17.95
C THR A 17 -20.68 9.47 17.33
N THR A 18 -20.26 8.46 18.08
CA THR A 18 -20.57 7.06 17.77
C THR A 18 -21.94 6.77 18.37
N TYR A 19 -22.98 6.73 17.52
CA TYR A 19 -24.23 6.07 17.85
C TYR A 19 -23.94 4.56 17.78
N ASN A 20 -24.13 3.85 18.89
CA ASN A 20 -24.21 2.39 18.92
C ASN A 20 -25.42 2.02 19.79
N ASN A 21 -26.28 1.22 19.19
CA ASN A 21 -27.57 0.77 19.71
C ASN A 21 -27.39 -0.18 20.93
N PRO A 22 -28.13 0.02 22.04
CA PRO A 22 -28.10 -0.87 23.21
C PRO A 22 -28.59 -2.28 22.90
N GLY A 23 -27.75 -3.29 23.16
CA GLY A 23 -28.09 -4.70 23.02
C GLY A 23 -28.86 -5.23 24.24
N SER A 24 -29.79 -6.16 23.98
CA SER A 24 -30.43 -7.13 24.88
C SER A 24 -29.86 -7.18 26.32
N GLY A 25 -30.71 -6.90 27.32
CA GLY A 25 -30.38 -6.93 28.74
C GLY A 25 -29.44 -8.08 29.12
N GLY A 26 -28.24 -7.73 29.57
CA GLY A 26 -27.19 -8.68 29.92
C GLY A 26 -27.67 -9.67 30.98
N VAL A 27 -27.42 -10.96 30.73
CA VAL A 27 -27.49 -11.97 31.81
C VAL A 27 -26.37 -11.62 32.79
N THR A 28 -26.73 -11.11 33.96
CA THR A 28 -25.79 -10.72 35.01
C THR A 28 -25.17 -11.98 35.64
N ASP A 29 -24.08 -12.51 35.05
CA ASP A 29 -23.46 -13.75 35.51
C ASP A 29 -22.15 -13.55 36.29
N GLY A 30 -21.59 -12.33 36.27
CA GLY A 30 -20.32 -12.03 36.93
C GLY A 30 -19.13 -12.85 36.41
N TYR A 31 -19.25 -13.44 35.23
CA TYR A 31 -18.23 -14.29 34.61
C TYR A 31 -17.97 -13.87 33.16
N LEU A 32 -16.88 -13.14 32.95
CA LEU A 32 -16.17 -13.17 31.66
C LEU A 32 -15.60 -14.58 31.43
N LYS A 33 -16.37 -15.48 30.80
CA LYS A 33 -15.76 -16.68 30.21
C LYS A 33 -14.94 -16.27 28.98
N LYS A 34 -13.65 -15.96 29.20
CA LYS A 34 -12.41 -16.06 28.38
C LYS A 34 -12.46 -15.94 26.83
N ASN A 35 -13.60 -15.63 26.22
CA ASN A 35 -13.83 -15.57 24.79
C ASN A 35 -14.50 -14.23 24.53
N GLU A 36 -13.88 -13.39 23.71
CA GLU A 36 -14.27 -12.02 23.34
C GLU A 36 -15.69 -11.86 22.74
N ARG A 37 -16.49 -12.94 22.66
CA ARG A 37 -17.86 -12.94 22.14
C ARG A 37 -18.91 -12.33 23.07
N ALA A 38 -18.64 -12.14 24.36
CA ALA A 38 -19.60 -11.55 25.30
C ALA A 38 -19.59 -10.00 25.30
N LEU A 39 -18.64 -9.36 24.62
CA LEU A 39 -18.58 -7.90 24.47
C LEU A 39 -19.46 -7.35 23.35
N SER A 40 -20.17 -8.21 22.60
CA SER A 40 -20.95 -7.81 21.42
C SER A 40 -22.13 -6.88 21.71
N GLY A 41 -22.43 -6.60 22.99
CA GLY A 41 -23.47 -5.66 23.41
C GLY A 41 -22.98 -4.41 24.16
N TYR A 42 -21.68 -4.25 24.43
CA TYR A 42 -21.12 -3.10 25.16
C TYR A 42 -20.26 -2.22 24.25
N THR A 43 -20.48 -0.90 24.32
CA THR A 43 -19.68 0.12 23.64
C THR A 43 -18.48 0.50 24.50
N LEU A 44 -17.26 0.40 23.95
CA LEU A 44 -16.06 0.94 24.58
C LEU A 44 -16.13 2.47 24.59
N LEU A 45 -16.15 3.08 25.77
CA LEU A 45 -16.08 4.52 25.94
C LEU A 45 -14.65 5.03 25.83
N GLY A 46 -13.72 4.37 26.51
CA GLY A 46 -12.31 4.77 26.49
C GLY A 46 -11.41 3.84 27.28
N ASN A 47 -10.10 4.04 27.11
CA ASN A 47 -9.07 3.35 27.86
C ASN A 47 -8.36 4.32 28.79
N SER A 48 -7.83 3.84 29.91
CA SER A 48 -6.85 4.62 30.65
C SER A 48 -5.54 4.71 29.86
N VAL A 49 -4.84 5.82 30.00
CA VAL A 49 -3.49 6.03 29.46
C VAL A 49 -2.42 5.94 30.57
N GLN A 50 -2.82 5.71 31.82
CA GLN A 50 -1.94 5.60 32.98
C GLN A 50 -1.71 4.13 33.32
N ASN A 51 -0.45 3.72 33.56
CA ASN A 51 -0.09 2.30 33.68
C ASN A 51 0.85 1.97 34.85
N SER A 52 1.10 2.92 35.75
CA SER A 52 2.13 2.79 36.79
C SER A 52 1.62 2.30 38.16
N ASN A 53 0.31 2.31 38.41
CA ASN A 53 -0.26 2.04 39.73
C ASN A 53 -0.70 0.59 39.92
N ALA A 54 0.18 -0.26 40.45
CA ALA A 54 -0.01 -1.71 40.47
C ALA A 54 -1.37 -2.20 41.03
N GLY A 55 -2.00 -1.51 42.00
CA GLY A 55 -3.33 -1.88 42.52
C GLY A 55 -4.43 -0.84 42.30
N ALA A 56 -4.20 0.14 41.43
CA ALA A 56 -5.15 1.18 41.04
C ALA A 56 -4.91 1.60 39.57
N ASN A 57 -4.93 0.61 38.67
CA ASN A 57 -4.65 0.75 37.24
C ASN A 57 -5.89 0.37 36.44
N LEU A 58 -6.64 1.37 35.99
CA LEU A 58 -7.79 1.19 35.12
C LEU A 58 -7.30 0.78 33.72
N ASP A 59 -8.11 0.02 32.99
CA ASP A 59 -7.77 -0.41 31.62
C ASP A 59 -8.77 0.19 30.64
N SER A 60 -10.03 -0.15 30.80
CA SER A 60 -11.07 0.18 29.82
C SER A 60 -12.44 0.31 30.47
N LEU A 61 -13.22 1.30 30.00
CA LEU A 61 -14.57 1.58 30.43
C LEU A 61 -15.54 1.34 29.27
N PHE A 62 -16.61 0.61 29.53
CA PHE A 62 -17.63 0.28 28.56
C PHE A 62 -19.02 0.59 29.10
N VAL A 63 -19.96 0.82 28.19
CA VAL A 63 -21.36 1.05 28.52
C VAL A 63 -22.30 0.35 27.56
N THR A 64 -23.47 -0.04 28.05
CA THR A 64 -24.65 -0.34 27.25
C THR A 64 -25.89 0.06 28.05
N TRP A 65 -27.07 0.06 27.45
CA TRP A 65 -28.32 0.34 28.16
C TRP A 65 -29.41 -0.58 27.63
N ASP A 66 -30.61 -0.49 28.17
CA ASP A 66 -31.86 -0.94 27.57
C ASP A 66 -32.93 0.08 27.95
N GLU A 67 -34.21 -0.22 27.77
CA GLU A 67 -35.29 0.72 28.09
C GLU A 67 -35.45 1.02 29.58
N ILE A 68 -34.87 0.19 30.45
CA ILE A 68 -35.09 0.18 31.89
C ILE A 68 -33.78 0.32 32.66
N ASN A 69 -32.63 -0.07 32.11
CA ASN A 69 -31.34 -0.17 32.79
C ASN A 69 -30.21 0.47 31.98
N LEU A 70 -29.29 1.09 32.69
CA LEU A 70 -27.95 1.44 32.23
C LEU A 70 -26.96 0.40 32.77
N TYR A 71 -26.07 -0.08 31.91
CA TYR A 71 -25.06 -1.07 32.23
C TYR A 71 -23.66 -0.46 32.05
N ILE A 72 -22.86 -0.41 33.12
CA ILE A 72 -21.48 0.08 33.07
C ILE A 72 -20.54 -1.09 33.35
N PHE A 73 -19.51 -1.26 32.51
CA PHE A 73 -18.50 -2.28 32.71
C PHE A 73 -17.11 -1.66 32.77
N LEU A 74 -16.35 -1.96 33.81
CA LEU A 74 -14.99 -1.51 34.03
C LEU A 74 -14.05 -2.71 34.02
N LYS A 75 -12.95 -2.59 33.28
CA LYS A 75 -11.80 -3.49 33.33
C LYS A 75 -10.60 -2.75 33.88
N THR A 76 -9.78 -3.47 34.65
CA THR A 76 -8.53 -2.97 35.22
C THR A 76 -7.35 -3.80 34.69
N ASN A 77 -6.14 -3.27 34.85
CA ASN A 77 -4.89 -3.97 34.68
C ASN A 77 -4.13 -4.07 36.01
N ASN A 78 -4.88 -4.28 37.10
CA ASN A 78 -4.27 -4.42 38.42
C ASN A 78 -3.38 -5.67 38.48
N THR A 79 -2.19 -5.50 39.03
CA THR A 79 -1.18 -6.53 39.28
C THR A 79 -0.92 -6.73 40.78
N ALA A 80 -1.57 -5.93 41.63
CA ALA A 80 -1.56 -5.98 43.09
C ALA A 80 -2.96 -5.63 43.65
N SER A 81 -3.24 -6.04 44.88
CA SER A 81 -4.48 -5.67 45.60
C SER A 81 -4.18 -4.58 46.62
N TRP A 82 -4.86 -3.42 46.52
CA TRP A 82 -4.78 -2.30 47.46
C TRP A 82 -6.17 -1.93 47.97
N SER A 83 -6.25 -1.32 49.15
CA SER A 83 -7.50 -0.79 49.67
C SER A 83 -7.85 0.53 48.98
N VAL A 84 -8.69 0.48 47.94
CA VAL A 84 -9.00 1.62 47.06
C VAL A 84 -10.48 1.71 46.74
N ALA A 85 -10.93 2.90 46.33
CA ALA A 85 -12.27 3.15 45.87
C ALA A 85 -12.32 3.31 44.35
N TYR A 86 -13.24 2.59 43.72
CA TYR A 86 -13.61 2.78 42.32
C TYR A 86 -14.86 3.65 42.28
N GLY A 87 -14.71 4.85 41.72
CA GLY A 87 -15.77 5.84 41.57
C GLY A 87 -16.22 5.97 40.12
N PHE A 88 -17.50 6.28 39.94
CA PHE A 88 -18.11 6.62 38.66
C PHE A 88 -18.96 7.87 38.85
N ALA A 89 -18.80 8.86 37.99
CA ALA A 89 -19.65 10.05 37.98
C ALA A 89 -20.60 10.01 36.78
N ILE A 90 -21.85 10.39 37.00
CA ILE A 90 -22.89 10.52 35.98
C ILE A 90 -23.45 11.93 36.03
N ASP A 91 -23.22 12.67 34.95
CA ASP A 91 -23.79 13.97 34.62
C ASP A 91 -25.04 13.75 33.79
N VAL A 92 -26.19 14.27 34.20
CA VAL A 92 -27.42 14.28 33.40
C VAL A 92 -27.43 15.55 32.58
N ILE A 93 -27.15 15.41 31.28
CA ILE A 93 -26.96 16.55 30.38
C ILE A 93 -28.22 17.42 30.38
N GLY A 94 -28.05 18.68 30.80
CA GLY A 94 -29.13 19.67 30.87
C GLY A 94 -29.77 19.83 32.26
N ASP A 95 -29.34 19.06 33.25
CA ASP A 95 -29.61 19.28 34.67
C ASP A 95 -28.37 19.87 35.37
N SER A 96 -28.51 20.32 36.62
CA SER A 96 -27.39 20.85 37.42
C SER A 96 -27.00 19.90 38.55
N GLY A 97 -25.76 19.46 38.55
CA GLY A 97 -25.14 18.54 39.51
C GLY A 97 -24.10 19.16 40.44
N TYR A 98 -23.28 18.30 41.03
CA TYR A 98 -22.16 18.66 41.91
C TYR A 98 -20.89 19.01 41.14
N THR A 99 -20.22 20.11 41.49
CA THR A 99 -18.94 20.55 40.91
C THR A 99 -17.77 20.62 41.91
N GLY A 100 -18.04 20.57 43.21
CA GLY A 100 -17.01 20.55 44.27
C GLY A 100 -16.39 21.89 44.68
N GLY A 101 -16.51 22.95 43.87
CA GLY A 101 -15.91 24.25 44.22
C GLY A 101 -14.38 24.18 44.38
N SER A 102 -13.74 25.13 45.08
CA SER A 102 -12.27 25.21 45.16
C SER A 102 -11.58 24.22 46.12
N ASP A 103 -12.36 23.46 46.90
CA ASP A 103 -11.89 22.44 47.84
C ASP A 103 -12.89 21.27 47.80
N PRO A 104 -12.79 20.41 46.78
CA PRO A 104 -13.81 19.41 46.51
C PRO A 104 -13.86 18.35 47.62
N SER A 105 -15.07 17.89 47.88
CA SER A 105 -15.37 16.76 48.77
C SER A 105 -16.60 16.05 48.23
N ASP A 106 -16.37 14.97 47.50
CA ASP A 106 -17.40 14.25 46.77
C ASP A 106 -18.24 13.34 47.68
N ALA A 107 -19.10 12.49 47.10
CA ALA A 107 -20.03 11.68 47.88
C ALA A 107 -19.36 10.78 48.93
N TRP A 108 -18.12 10.33 48.74
CA TRP A 108 -17.42 9.54 49.76
C TRP A 108 -16.26 10.30 50.42
N GLY A 109 -16.23 11.63 50.31
CA GLY A 109 -15.23 12.48 50.95
C GLY A 109 -13.88 12.55 50.23
N ARG A 110 -13.81 12.15 48.95
CA ARG A 110 -12.60 12.32 48.12
C ARG A 110 -12.53 13.73 47.55
N LYS A 111 -11.31 14.17 47.28
CA LYS A 111 -11.01 15.51 46.75
C LYS A 111 -11.19 15.57 45.23
N ILE A 112 -12.39 15.20 44.78
CA ILE A 112 -12.73 15.10 43.35
C ILE A 112 -13.85 16.10 43.05
N GLY A 113 -13.55 17.07 42.18
CA GLY A 113 -14.48 18.08 41.66
C GLY A 113 -14.78 17.88 40.17
N PHE A 114 -15.63 18.74 39.62
CA PHE A 114 -15.99 18.74 38.19
C PHE A 114 -15.96 20.17 37.65
N ASP A 115 -15.46 20.35 36.41
CA ASP A 115 -15.34 21.65 35.75
C ASP A 115 -15.72 21.56 34.25
N ASN A 116 -15.53 22.65 33.50
CA ASN A 116 -15.79 22.75 32.07
C ASN A 116 -17.25 22.45 31.68
N GLY A 117 -18.19 22.82 32.57
CA GLY A 117 -19.61 22.57 32.37
C GLY A 117 -20.04 21.13 32.60
N ARG A 118 -19.19 20.29 33.21
CA ARG A 118 -19.56 18.99 33.78
C ARG A 118 -19.95 19.15 35.22
N ASP A 119 -20.98 18.42 35.63
CA ASP A 119 -21.37 18.31 37.02
C ASP A 119 -22.00 16.94 37.32
N ALA A 120 -21.76 16.39 38.51
CA ALA A 120 -22.21 15.04 38.84
C ALA A 120 -23.58 15.09 39.52
N ASN A 121 -24.64 14.66 38.84
CA ASN A 121 -25.96 14.44 39.46
C ASN A 121 -25.96 13.17 40.31
N TYR A 122 -25.20 12.16 39.85
CA TYR A 122 -25.03 10.89 40.54
C TYR A 122 -23.56 10.48 40.62
N GLN A 123 -23.20 9.83 41.71
CA GLN A 123 -21.90 9.16 41.86
C GLN A 123 -22.11 7.72 42.33
N ILE A 124 -21.34 6.79 41.79
CA ILE A 124 -21.36 5.38 42.19
C ILE A 124 -19.99 5.03 42.74
N TYR A 125 -19.96 4.36 43.87
CA TYR A 125 -18.73 4.04 44.56
C TYR A 125 -18.67 2.59 44.99
N PHE A 126 -17.49 1.99 44.85
CA PHE A 126 -17.17 0.66 45.32
C PHE A 126 -15.87 0.70 46.13
N TRP A 127 -15.88 0.18 47.34
CA TRP A 127 -14.66 0.00 48.14
C TRP A 127 -14.13 -1.41 47.94
N TRP A 128 -12.97 -1.53 47.30
CA TRP A 128 -12.23 -2.79 47.27
C TRP A 128 -11.39 -2.90 48.53
N ASP A 129 -11.69 -3.91 49.35
CA ASP A 129 -10.87 -4.28 50.48
C ASP A 129 -9.66 -5.08 49.98
N GLU A 130 -8.45 -4.65 50.32
CA GLU A 130 -7.21 -5.32 49.93
C GLU A 130 -7.23 -6.83 50.22
N THR A 131 -8.04 -7.25 51.19
CA THR A 131 -8.16 -8.62 51.66
C THR A 131 -8.93 -9.56 50.74
N GLN A 132 -9.86 -9.10 49.86
CA GLN A 132 -10.33 -9.85 48.66
C GLN A 132 -11.59 -9.34 47.94
N GLU A 133 -12.41 -8.47 48.53
CA GLU A 133 -13.79 -8.25 48.05
C GLU A 133 -14.20 -6.79 48.01
N ILE A 134 -15.25 -6.50 47.24
CA ILE A 134 -15.96 -5.24 47.37
C ILE A 134 -16.75 -5.29 48.68
N SER A 135 -16.32 -4.53 49.70
CA SER A 135 -16.97 -4.53 51.03
C SER A 135 -18.01 -3.43 51.22
N SER A 136 -18.04 -2.44 50.32
CA SER A 136 -19.08 -1.41 50.26
C SER A 136 -19.37 -0.99 48.82
N ALA A 137 -20.64 -0.73 48.51
CA ALA A 137 -21.08 -0.25 47.21
C ALA A 137 -22.29 0.70 47.34
N ASN A 138 -22.19 1.90 46.77
CA ASN A 138 -23.24 2.92 46.87
C ASN A 138 -23.57 3.60 45.54
N LEU A 139 -24.85 3.88 45.32
CA LEU A 139 -25.35 4.91 44.41
C LEU A 139 -25.69 6.16 45.25
N CYS A 140 -25.03 7.27 44.94
CA CYS A 140 -25.12 8.55 45.64
C CYS A 140 -25.79 9.58 44.74
N THR A 141 -26.87 10.22 45.21
CA THR A 141 -27.63 11.23 44.45
C THR A 141 -27.40 12.61 45.05
N TYR A 142 -27.02 13.58 44.22
CA TYR A 142 -26.84 14.96 44.64
C TYR A 142 -28.20 15.63 44.86
N THR A 143 -28.32 16.41 45.94
CA THR A 143 -29.58 17.06 46.37
C THR A 143 -29.57 18.58 46.17
N GLY A 144 -28.50 19.13 45.57
CA GLY A 144 -28.26 20.58 45.47
C GLY A 144 -27.47 21.16 46.65
N SER A 145 -27.34 20.44 47.77
CA SER A 145 -26.55 20.87 48.93
C SER A 145 -25.82 19.73 49.67
N GLY A 146 -25.92 18.49 49.17
CA GLY A 146 -25.38 17.29 49.82
C GLY A 146 -25.82 16.02 49.10
N TRP A 147 -25.54 14.86 49.69
CA TRP A 147 -25.73 13.55 49.03
C TRP A 147 -26.75 12.66 49.75
N ASN A 148 -27.59 11.98 48.97
CA ASN A 148 -28.41 10.85 49.42
C ASN A 148 -27.73 9.53 49.04
N TYR A 149 -27.69 8.56 49.96
CA TYR A 149 -26.95 7.32 49.77
C TYR A 149 -27.90 6.11 49.66
N SER A 150 -27.72 5.32 48.62
CA SER A 150 -28.39 4.03 48.42
C SER A 150 -27.37 2.91 48.30
N ASN A 151 -27.57 1.77 48.97
CA ASN A 151 -26.66 0.62 48.87
C ASN A 151 -26.94 -0.18 47.60
N LEU A 152 -25.89 -0.54 46.86
CA LEU A 152 -25.96 -1.52 45.78
C LEU A 152 -25.72 -2.92 46.37
N THR A 153 -26.45 -3.94 45.89
CA THR A 153 -26.32 -5.32 46.39
C THR A 153 -25.74 -6.25 45.33
N GLN A 154 -24.89 -7.19 45.76
CA GLN A 154 -24.20 -8.15 44.89
C GLN A 154 -25.21 -9.14 44.30
N GLY A 155 -25.16 -9.35 42.98
CA GLY A 155 -26.05 -10.27 42.25
C GLY A 155 -27.42 -9.69 41.87
N THR A 156 -27.67 -8.41 42.15
CA THR A 156 -28.87 -7.69 41.66
C THR A 156 -28.54 -6.35 41.00
N HIS A 157 -27.41 -5.69 41.34
CA HIS A 157 -27.02 -4.42 40.72
C HIS A 157 -25.51 -4.26 40.43
N TYR A 158 -24.67 -5.22 40.81
CA TYR A 158 -23.31 -5.33 40.28
C TYR A 158 -22.74 -6.74 40.46
N GLN A 159 -21.71 -7.05 39.66
CA GLN A 159 -20.88 -8.25 39.74
C GLN A 159 -19.41 -7.90 39.46
N TYR A 160 -18.48 -8.71 39.96
CA TYR A 160 -17.06 -8.44 39.78
C TYR A 160 -16.19 -9.70 39.80
N THR A 161 -14.97 -9.57 39.27
CA THR A 161 -13.89 -10.54 39.43
C THR A 161 -12.67 -9.86 40.05
N GLY A 162 -11.85 -10.64 40.77
CA GLY A 162 -10.66 -10.15 41.45
C GLY A 162 -10.30 -11.01 42.65
N ASP A 163 -9.11 -10.79 43.22
CA ASP A 163 -8.66 -11.47 44.43
C ASP A 163 -7.60 -10.65 45.20
N SER A 164 -7.12 -11.15 46.35
CA SER A 164 -6.10 -10.47 47.17
C SER A 164 -4.73 -10.37 46.48
N SER A 165 -4.50 -11.09 45.38
CA SER A 165 -3.20 -11.08 44.70
C SER A 165 -3.16 -10.05 43.57
N THR A 166 -4.28 -9.86 42.87
CA THR A 166 -4.39 -9.03 41.67
C THR A 166 -5.33 -7.84 41.83
N GLY A 167 -6.05 -7.72 42.95
CA GLY A 167 -7.05 -6.68 43.15
C GLY A 167 -8.30 -6.91 42.30
N LEU A 168 -9.18 -5.91 42.24
CA LEU A 168 -10.33 -5.91 41.34
C LEU A 168 -9.84 -6.02 39.89
N GLN A 169 -10.38 -6.96 39.12
CA GLN A 169 -10.04 -7.16 37.71
C GLN A 169 -11.14 -6.63 36.79
N THR A 170 -12.39 -6.89 37.14
CA THR A 170 -13.55 -6.49 36.32
C THR A 170 -14.71 -6.13 37.23
N LEU A 171 -15.51 -5.15 36.85
CA LEU A 171 -16.71 -4.73 37.56
C LEU A 171 -17.81 -4.40 36.56
N GLU A 172 -18.95 -5.07 36.69
CA GLU A 172 -20.17 -4.85 35.92
C GLU A 172 -21.24 -4.28 36.84
N ILE A 173 -21.91 -3.21 36.41
CA ILE A 173 -22.89 -2.46 37.21
C ILE A 173 -24.18 -2.35 36.41
N VAL A 174 -25.31 -2.62 37.05
CA VAL A 174 -26.67 -2.47 36.48
C VAL A 174 -27.43 -1.40 37.26
N ILE A 175 -27.81 -0.33 36.58
CA ILE A 175 -28.45 0.85 37.16
C ILE A 175 -29.81 1.02 36.49
N PRO A 176 -30.93 0.72 37.16
CA PRO A 176 -32.23 1.07 36.61
C PRO A 176 -32.31 2.57 36.30
N LEU A 177 -32.65 2.93 35.06
CA LEU A 177 -32.73 4.31 34.57
C LEU A 177 -33.66 5.16 35.44
N VAL A 178 -34.70 4.54 36.01
CA VAL A 178 -35.63 5.19 36.95
C VAL A 178 -34.93 5.74 38.20
N LEU A 179 -33.82 5.13 38.64
CA LEU A 179 -33.04 5.60 39.79
C LEU A 179 -32.21 6.85 39.46
N ILE A 180 -31.90 7.07 38.19
CA ILE A 180 -31.17 8.25 37.71
C ILE A 180 -32.06 9.26 36.97
N GLY A 181 -33.38 9.14 37.13
CA GLY A 181 -34.35 10.12 36.61
C GLY A 181 -34.84 9.88 35.18
N ASN A 182 -34.59 8.71 34.60
CA ASN A 182 -34.85 8.38 33.18
C ASN A 182 -34.32 9.45 32.19
N PRO A 183 -33.03 9.80 32.27
CA PRO A 183 -32.46 10.81 31.39
C PRO A 183 -32.37 10.29 29.96
N SER A 184 -32.62 11.16 28.98
CA SER A 184 -32.40 10.86 27.55
C SER A 184 -30.94 10.96 27.14
N SER A 185 -30.09 11.58 27.96
CA SER A 185 -28.67 11.74 27.68
C SER A 185 -27.90 11.97 28.97
N ILE A 186 -26.75 11.34 29.10
CA ILE A 186 -25.85 11.47 30.27
C ILE A 186 -24.41 11.68 29.80
N ALA A 187 -23.53 12.06 30.71
CA ALA A 187 -22.09 11.89 30.55
C ALA A 187 -21.50 11.06 31.69
N VAL A 188 -20.52 10.20 31.39
CA VAL A 188 -19.94 9.25 32.35
C VAL A 188 -18.42 9.37 32.41
N SER A 189 -17.87 9.27 33.62
CA SER A 189 -16.45 9.08 33.89
C SER A 189 -16.26 8.02 34.97
N ALA A 190 -15.14 7.30 34.91
CA ALA A 190 -14.71 6.36 35.95
C ALA A 190 -13.34 6.78 36.49
N TYR A 191 -13.09 6.56 37.77
CA TYR A 191 -11.83 6.93 38.41
C TYR A 191 -11.55 6.06 39.63
N VAL A 192 -10.29 5.98 40.04
CA VAL A 192 -9.85 5.21 41.21
C VAL A 192 -9.09 6.12 42.18
N ALA A 193 -9.45 6.05 43.45
CA ALA A 193 -8.95 6.90 44.51
C ALA A 193 -8.70 6.11 45.79
N GLY A 194 -8.08 6.75 46.78
CA GLY A 194 -7.80 6.16 48.09
C GLY A 194 -9.00 6.21 49.04
N GLY A 195 -8.70 6.32 50.35
CA GLY A 195 -9.69 6.54 51.41
C GLY A 195 -10.20 7.98 51.50
N ASP A 196 -10.75 8.33 52.66
CA ASP A 196 -11.24 9.68 52.96
C ASP A 196 -10.15 10.76 52.75
N GLY A 197 -10.49 11.85 52.08
CA GLY A 197 -9.58 12.97 51.79
C GLY A 197 -8.53 12.74 50.70
N SER A 198 -8.64 11.65 49.92
CA SER A 198 -7.74 11.36 48.79
C SER A 198 -8.23 11.89 47.45
N SER A 199 -7.31 12.08 46.50
CA SER A 199 -7.56 12.32 45.07
C SER A 199 -7.62 11.02 44.26
N ALA A 200 -8.04 11.14 43.01
CA ALA A 200 -7.96 10.10 42.01
C ALA A 200 -6.51 9.94 41.51
N VAL A 201 -6.10 8.71 41.26
CA VAL A 201 -4.76 8.40 40.74
C VAL A 201 -4.79 7.74 39.37
N ASP A 202 -6.00 7.54 38.83
CA ASP A 202 -6.26 7.11 37.47
C ASP A 202 -7.75 7.39 37.17
N ALA A 203 -8.06 7.76 35.93
CA ALA A 203 -9.40 8.09 35.45
C ALA A 203 -9.60 7.74 33.97
N ILE A 204 -10.87 7.59 33.57
CA ILE A 204 -11.31 7.36 32.19
C ILE A 204 -12.49 8.30 31.92
N PRO A 205 -12.33 9.35 31.09
CA PRO A 205 -11.08 9.77 30.42
C PRO A 205 -10.00 10.24 31.42
N CYS A 206 -8.73 9.97 31.12
CA CYS A 206 -7.61 10.49 31.90
C CYS A 206 -7.22 11.88 31.40
N GLU A 207 -7.06 12.84 32.31
CA GLU A 207 -6.66 14.22 32.02
C GLU A 207 -5.46 14.65 32.87
N ASP A 208 -4.81 15.76 32.50
CA ASP A 208 -3.54 16.20 33.10
C ASP A 208 -3.60 16.34 34.62
N ASP A 209 -4.74 16.76 35.18
CA ASP A 209 -4.92 16.93 36.62
C ASP A 209 -4.86 15.58 37.37
N VAL A 210 -5.37 14.48 36.79
CA VAL A 210 -5.32 13.14 37.39
C VAL A 210 -4.03 12.38 37.02
N ALA A 211 -3.39 12.76 35.90
CA ALA A 211 -2.25 12.03 35.32
C ALA A 211 -0.96 12.10 36.16
N ASP A 212 -0.88 13.00 37.15
CA ASP A 212 0.28 13.12 38.04
C ASP A 212 0.36 12.02 39.12
N ALA A 213 -0.73 11.28 39.32
CA ALA A 213 -0.88 10.18 40.28
C ALA A 213 -0.70 10.58 41.76
N ASP A 214 -0.93 11.84 42.13
CA ASP A 214 -0.92 12.26 43.53
C ASP A 214 -2.21 11.79 44.24
N TRP A 215 -2.07 11.35 45.49
CA TRP A 215 -3.19 10.83 46.28
C TRP A 215 -3.79 11.88 47.22
N THR A 216 -3.20 13.08 47.30
CA THR A 216 -3.48 14.05 48.36
C THR A 216 -3.93 15.43 47.90
N ASP A 217 -3.84 15.69 46.60
CA ASP A 217 -4.21 16.92 45.94
C ASP A 217 -5.71 16.95 45.60
N SER A 218 -6.12 17.74 44.60
CA SER A 218 -7.53 17.91 44.26
C SER A 218 -7.72 17.86 42.75
N ASP A 219 -8.39 16.82 42.29
CA ASP A 219 -8.66 16.62 40.87
C ASP A 219 -9.97 17.26 40.46
N PHE A 220 -9.98 17.86 39.27
CA PHE A 220 -11.21 18.33 38.65
C PHE A 220 -11.44 17.57 37.36
N ILE A 221 -12.48 16.72 37.37
CA ILE A 221 -12.88 15.98 36.18
C ILE A 221 -13.56 16.94 35.21
N SER A 222 -12.87 17.30 34.14
CA SER A 222 -13.37 18.24 33.12
C SER A 222 -13.83 17.52 31.85
N GLN A 223 -13.50 16.23 31.72
CA GLN A 223 -13.89 15.38 30.60
C GLN A 223 -14.72 14.17 31.05
N MET A 224 -15.84 13.96 30.35
CA MET A 224 -16.73 12.82 30.51
C MET A 224 -17.23 12.41 29.12
N TYR A 225 -17.54 11.12 28.95
CA TYR A 225 -18.10 10.59 27.70
C TYR A 225 -19.60 10.82 27.66
N ASP A 226 -20.09 11.59 26.68
CA ASP A 226 -21.52 11.78 26.46
C ASP A 226 -22.13 10.51 25.86
N ILE A 227 -23.26 10.10 26.40
CA ILE A 227 -24.05 8.94 25.99
C ILE A 227 -25.46 9.43 25.75
N ASP A 228 -25.96 9.19 24.54
CA ASP A 228 -27.36 9.37 24.22
C ASP A 228 -28.12 8.13 24.70
N LEU A 229 -28.91 8.29 25.76
CA LEU A 229 -29.75 7.23 26.33
C LEU A 229 -31.16 7.27 25.74
N THR A 230 -31.37 7.96 24.61
CA THR A 230 -32.57 7.71 23.81
C THR A 230 -32.64 6.21 23.63
N PRO A 231 -33.69 5.56 24.16
CA PRO A 231 -33.88 4.15 23.91
C PRO A 231 -33.95 4.03 22.38
N PRO A 232 -33.34 3.01 21.74
CA PRO A 232 -34.00 2.50 20.55
C PRO A 232 -35.43 2.30 20.99
N ARG A 233 -36.35 3.00 20.35
CA ARG A 233 -37.76 2.71 20.57
C ARG A 233 -37.87 1.20 20.43
N THR A 234 -38.36 0.51 21.47
CA THR A 234 -38.95 -0.80 21.27
C THR A 234 -39.77 -0.70 19.99
N PRO A 235 -39.54 -1.59 19.01
CA PRO A 235 -40.59 -1.88 18.05
C PRO A 235 -41.84 -2.06 18.90
N ASN A 236 -42.89 -1.28 18.62
CA ASN A 236 -44.18 -1.52 19.24
C ASN A 236 -44.40 -3.02 19.16
N TYR A 237 -44.56 -3.68 20.31
CA TYR A 237 -44.60 -5.15 20.41
C TYR A 237 -45.68 -5.81 19.53
N PHE A 238 -46.51 -5.02 18.86
CA PHE A 238 -47.33 -5.38 17.72
C PHE A 238 -47.48 -4.15 16.79
N ILE A 239 -47.17 -4.30 15.49
CA ILE A 239 -47.66 -3.33 14.49
C ILE A 239 -49.16 -3.54 14.32
N ILE A 240 -49.94 -2.49 14.58
CA ILE A 240 -51.38 -2.51 14.35
C ILE A 240 -51.60 -2.30 12.85
N LEU A 241 -52.16 -3.32 12.19
CA LEU A 241 -52.60 -3.18 10.80
C LEU A 241 -53.90 -2.38 10.78
N ASP A 242 -53.81 -1.09 10.45
CA ASP A 242 -54.92 -0.14 10.48
C ASP A 242 -55.14 0.57 9.13
N GLY A 243 -54.31 0.25 8.14
CA GLY A 243 -54.32 0.88 6.83
C GLY A 243 -53.69 2.26 6.81
N THR A 244 -52.98 2.70 7.84
CA THR A 244 -52.31 4.00 7.87
C THR A 244 -50.83 3.78 8.07
N ILE A 245 -50.05 4.10 7.03
CA ILE A 245 -48.60 4.22 7.19
C ILE A 245 -48.34 5.42 8.10
N SER A 246 -48.04 5.13 9.36
CA SER A 246 -47.74 6.09 10.41
C SER A 246 -46.43 5.72 11.09
N SER A 247 -45.76 6.69 11.69
CA SER A 247 -44.55 6.47 12.50
C SER A 247 -44.79 5.60 13.76
N GLU A 248 -46.01 5.13 13.99
CA GLU A 248 -46.34 4.15 15.02
C GLU A 248 -46.33 2.70 14.47
N GLY A 249 -46.38 2.53 13.15
CA GLY A 249 -46.36 1.23 12.46
C GLY A 249 -45.16 1.07 11.53
N PHE A 250 -45.07 1.88 10.48
CA PHE A 250 -43.97 1.86 9.52
C PHE A 250 -43.21 3.19 9.49
N MET A 251 -41.89 3.10 9.51
CA MET A 251 -40.98 4.24 9.53
C MET A 251 -40.49 4.56 8.10
N THR A 252 -39.93 5.77 7.91
CA THR A 252 -39.53 6.24 6.56
C THR A 252 -38.32 5.48 5.98
N ASP A 253 -37.47 4.97 6.85
CA ASP A 253 -36.29 4.13 6.60
C ASP A 253 -36.66 2.67 6.24
N GLU A 254 -37.90 2.24 6.49
CA GLU A 254 -38.41 0.92 6.12
C GLU A 254 -38.94 0.86 4.68
N GLN A 255 -38.85 1.98 3.95
CA GLN A 255 -39.45 2.17 2.64
C GLN A 255 -38.59 1.65 1.48
N PHE A 256 -39.21 0.88 0.59
CA PHE A 256 -38.65 0.45 -0.69
C PHE A 256 -39.48 1.00 -1.86
N HIS A 257 -38.81 1.65 -2.81
CA HIS A 257 -39.46 2.17 -4.01
C HIS A 257 -39.85 1.05 -4.98
N ALA A 258 -41.09 1.09 -5.47
CA ALA A 258 -41.61 0.16 -6.45
C ALA A 258 -41.56 0.74 -7.88
N THR A 259 -41.76 -0.11 -8.90
CA THR A 259 -41.91 0.38 -10.29
C THR A 259 -43.13 1.28 -10.43
N GLY A 260 -42.95 2.59 -10.63
CA GLY A 260 -44.06 3.55 -10.79
C GLY A 260 -44.20 4.49 -9.60
N TRP A 261 -45.43 4.68 -9.10
CA TRP A 261 -45.74 5.64 -8.03
C TRP A 261 -46.02 4.96 -6.67
N TRP A 262 -45.88 3.63 -6.61
CA TRP A 262 -46.14 2.81 -5.42
C TRP A 262 -44.87 2.67 -4.57
N ASN A 263 -45.06 2.35 -3.29
CA ASN A 263 -43.98 2.04 -2.36
C ASN A 263 -44.36 0.86 -1.48
N ALA A 264 -43.38 0.04 -1.12
CA ALA A 264 -43.50 -0.95 -0.08
C ALA A 264 -42.76 -0.47 1.19
N TYR A 265 -43.18 -0.98 2.34
CA TYR A 265 -42.52 -0.84 3.62
C TYR A 265 -42.31 -2.23 4.18
N VAL A 266 -41.13 -2.55 4.71
CA VAL A 266 -40.85 -3.89 5.26
C VAL A 266 -40.21 -3.75 6.63
N THR A 267 -40.72 -4.46 7.63
CA THR A 267 -40.19 -4.46 9.00
C THR A 267 -40.54 -5.76 9.72
N TRP A 268 -40.00 -6.04 10.91
CA TRP A 268 -40.34 -7.26 11.64
C TRP A 268 -40.11 -7.18 13.15
N ASP A 269 -40.76 -8.07 13.88
CA ASP A 269 -40.49 -8.34 15.28
C ASP A 269 -40.05 -9.81 15.48
N ALA A 270 -40.02 -10.27 16.74
CA ALA A 270 -39.63 -11.64 17.07
C ALA A 270 -40.65 -12.71 16.59
N GLU A 271 -41.90 -12.33 16.31
CA GLU A 271 -43.00 -13.23 15.98
C GLU A 271 -43.38 -13.18 14.49
N SER A 272 -43.33 -12.01 13.87
CA SER A 272 -43.85 -11.76 12.53
C SER A 272 -43.02 -10.79 11.69
N LEU A 273 -43.08 -11.00 10.38
CA LEU A 273 -42.68 -10.07 9.34
C LEU A 273 -43.86 -9.19 8.94
N TYR A 274 -43.64 -7.89 8.82
CA TYR A 274 -44.64 -6.91 8.43
C TYR A 274 -44.30 -6.28 7.08
N VAL A 275 -45.29 -6.21 6.18
CA VAL A 275 -45.15 -5.55 4.88
C VAL A 275 -46.30 -4.57 4.68
N GLY A 276 -45.96 -3.30 4.48
CA GLY A 276 -46.87 -2.24 4.05
C GLY A 276 -46.73 -1.99 2.55
N TYR A 277 -47.81 -1.62 1.87
CA TYR A 277 -47.79 -1.33 0.44
C TYR A 277 -48.84 -0.26 0.09
N ILE A 278 -48.39 0.89 -0.40
CA ILE A 278 -49.24 2.09 -0.58
C ILE A 278 -49.50 2.47 -2.02
N PHE A 279 -50.52 3.32 -2.19
CA PHE A 279 -50.97 3.92 -3.45
C PHE A 279 -51.70 2.97 -4.41
N GLN A 280 -52.18 1.83 -3.93
CA GLN A 280 -53.09 0.96 -4.69
C GLN A 280 -54.19 0.41 -3.81
N SER A 281 -55.43 0.74 -4.14
CA SER A 281 -56.54 -0.04 -3.59
C SER A 281 -56.59 -1.40 -4.29
N LEU A 282 -56.74 -2.46 -3.49
CA LEU A 282 -57.09 -3.79 -3.99
C LEU A 282 -58.60 -3.89 -4.31
N GLU A 283 -59.34 -2.81 -4.05
CA GLU A 283 -60.72 -2.61 -4.47
C GLU A 283 -60.76 -1.75 -5.76
N GLY A 284 -61.50 -2.21 -6.76
CA GLY A 284 -61.80 -1.42 -7.95
C GLY A 284 -61.17 -1.93 -9.24
N THR A 285 -61.23 -1.09 -10.28
CA THR A 285 -60.68 -1.38 -11.61
C THR A 285 -59.43 -0.52 -11.87
N PRO A 286 -58.25 -1.11 -12.18
CA PRO A 286 -58.00 -2.53 -12.41
C PRO A 286 -58.01 -3.37 -11.13
N ASN A 287 -58.43 -4.63 -11.25
CA ASN A 287 -58.46 -5.59 -10.14
C ASN A 287 -57.05 -6.11 -9.87
N TYR A 288 -56.33 -5.49 -8.93
CA TYR A 288 -54.99 -5.90 -8.52
C TYR A 288 -55.02 -6.80 -7.30
N ASP A 289 -54.14 -7.80 -7.27
CA ASP A 289 -53.82 -8.59 -6.08
C ASP A 289 -52.38 -8.28 -5.64
N LEU A 290 -52.15 -8.12 -4.34
CA LEU A 290 -50.79 -7.95 -3.81
C LEU A 290 -50.15 -9.33 -3.67
N HIS A 291 -48.97 -9.53 -4.23
CA HIS A 291 -48.18 -10.76 -4.15
C HIS A 291 -46.84 -10.52 -3.47
N ILE A 292 -46.45 -11.45 -2.60
CA ILE A 292 -45.14 -11.47 -1.93
C ILE A 292 -44.60 -12.89 -2.03
N TYR A 293 -43.40 -13.09 -2.58
CA TYR A 293 -42.75 -14.40 -2.67
C TYR A 293 -41.45 -14.44 -1.88
N PHE A 294 -41.12 -15.63 -1.36
CA PHE A 294 -39.99 -15.86 -0.47
C PHE A 294 -39.17 -17.10 -0.87
N ASP A 295 -37.85 -16.94 -0.95
CA ASP A 295 -36.88 -18.05 -0.82
C ASP A 295 -36.36 -18.01 0.62
N THR A 296 -36.58 -19.08 1.37
CA THR A 296 -36.31 -19.15 2.82
C THR A 296 -35.11 -20.03 3.15
N ASP A 297 -34.52 -20.66 2.14
CA ASP A 297 -33.30 -21.42 2.29
C ASP A 297 -32.24 -21.07 1.24
N PRO A 298 -31.96 -19.77 0.98
CA PRO A 298 -31.15 -19.34 -0.14
C PRO A 298 -29.77 -20.00 -0.15
N GLN A 299 -29.21 -20.33 1.01
CA GLN A 299 -27.91 -20.99 1.16
C GLN A 299 -27.88 -22.51 0.88
N LYS A 300 -29.01 -23.22 0.90
CA LYS A 300 -29.06 -24.68 0.66
C LYS A 300 -28.91 -25.04 -0.81
N HIS A 301 -29.23 -24.12 -1.71
CA HIS A 301 -29.08 -24.33 -3.14
C HIS A 301 -27.64 -24.10 -3.59
N LYS A 302 -27.09 -25.00 -4.43
CA LYS A 302 -25.73 -24.92 -4.99
C LYS A 302 -25.39 -23.59 -5.70
N ASN A 303 -26.40 -22.75 -5.95
CA ASN A 303 -26.29 -21.46 -6.61
C ASN A 303 -26.77 -20.28 -5.74
N PHE A 304 -26.92 -20.40 -4.42
CA PHE A 304 -27.41 -19.31 -3.56
C PHE A 304 -28.79 -18.76 -4.00
N GLY A 305 -29.81 -19.62 -4.12
CA GLY A 305 -31.14 -19.22 -4.61
C GLY A 305 -31.28 -18.96 -6.13
N LYS A 306 -30.18 -18.94 -6.91
CA LYS A 306 -30.25 -18.69 -8.37
C LYS A 306 -31.10 -19.74 -9.11
N GLY A 307 -32.16 -19.24 -9.76
CA GLY A 307 -32.99 -19.98 -10.71
C GLY A 307 -34.35 -19.33 -10.87
N THR A 308 -34.86 -19.28 -12.10
CA THR A 308 -36.21 -18.79 -12.35
C THR A 308 -37.24 -19.84 -11.92
N GLN A 309 -38.29 -19.41 -11.24
CA GLN A 309 -39.44 -20.25 -10.94
C GLN A 309 -40.70 -19.50 -11.35
N THR A 310 -41.64 -20.19 -11.97
CA THR A 310 -42.94 -19.60 -12.27
C THR A 310 -43.75 -19.52 -10.97
N SER A 311 -44.26 -18.33 -10.66
CA SER A 311 -45.13 -18.04 -9.54
C SER A 311 -46.48 -18.78 -9.69
N ALA A 312 -47.32 -18.78 -8.65
CA ALA A 312 -48.65 -19.40 -8.71
C ALA A 312 -49.57 -18.74 -9.76
N THR A 313 -49.28 -17.49 -10.15
CA THR A 313 -50.03 -16.73 -11.15
C THR A 313 -49.38 -16.70 -12.54
N GLY A 314 -48.22 -17.36 -12.72
CA GLY A 314 -47.55 -17.43 -14.02
C GLY A 314 -46.42 -16.43 -14.23
N ILE A 315 -46.13 -15.57 -13.26
CA ILE A 315 -45.01 -14.60 -13.33
C ILE A 315 -43.68 -15.33 -13.10
N ASN A 316 -42.66 -15.08 -13.91
CA ASN A 316 -41.33 -15.64 -13.68
C ASN A 316 -40.63 -14.88 -12.55
N LEU A 317 -40.38 -15.57 -11.44
CA LEU A 317 -39.67 -15.05 -10.27
C LEU A 317 -38.14 -15.13 -10.49
N PRO A 318 -37.37 -14.21 -9.89
CA PRO A 318 -35.91 -14.16 -10.03
C PRO A 318 -35.17 -15.16 -9.13
N PHE A 319 -35.90 -15.90 -8.30
CA PHE A 319 -35.39 -16.94 -7.41
C PHE A 319 -36.36 -18.12 -7.33
N LYS A 320 -35.93 -19.22 -6.71
CA LYS A 320 -36.79 -20.36 -6.41
C LYS A 320 -37.50 -20.14 -5.09
N ALA A 321 -38.74 -19.66 -5.15
CA ALA A 321 -39.52 -19.43 -3.96
C ALA A 321 -39.99 -20.75 -3.32
N ASP A 322 -39.92 -20.80 -2.00
CA ASP A 322 -40.51 -21.84 -1.16
C ASP A 322 -41.96 -21.49 -0.79
N TYR A 323 -42.19 -20.20 -0.54
CA TYR A 323 -43.45 -19.67 -0.06
C TYR A 323 -43.86 -18.45 -0.87
N GLY A 324 -45.17 -18.21 -0.92
CA GLY A 324 -45.75 -16.99 -1.42
C GLY A 324 -46.96 -16.61 -0.60
N PHE A 325 -47.35 -15.35 -0.66
CA PHE A 325 -48.54 -14.81 -0.04
C PHE A 325 -49.21 -13.93 -1.05
N HIS A 326 -50.54 -13.96 -1.05
CA HIS A 326 -51.29 -12.98 -1.79
C HIS A 326 -52.49 -12.46 -1.01
N ILE A 327 -52.83 -11.20 -1.27
CA ILE A 327 -54.04 -10.56 -0.77
C ILE A 327 -54.88 -10.26 -2.00
N TYR A 328 -56.09 -10.81 -2.05
CA TYR A 328 -56.97 -10.69 -3.21
C TYR A 328 -58.40 -10.31 -2.81
N GLY A 329 -58.92 -9.34 -3.54
CA GLY A 329 -60.20 -8.70 -3.20
C GLY A 329 -60.21 -8.10 -1.79
N PRO A 330 -61.40 -7.75 -1.26
CA PRO A 330 -61.49 -6.90 -0.07
C PRO A 330 -61.24 -7.63 1.26
N PHE A 331 -61.26 -8.97 1.30
CA PHE A 331 -61.24 -9.72 2.57
C PHE A 331 -60.55 -11.09 2.51
N ASN A 332 -59.72 -11.38 1.51
CA ASN A 332 -59.04 -12.68 1.42
C ASN A 332 -57.52 -12.53 1.36
N ALA A 333 -56.85 -13.38 2.11
CA ALA A 333 -55.43 -13.61 2.01
C ALA A 333 -55.17 -15.12 2.10
N SER A 334 -54.25 -15.61 1.28
CA SER A 334 -53.86 -17.01 1.30
C SER A 334 -52.35 -17.16 1.26
N LYS A 335 -51.88 -18.27 1.83
CA LYS A 335 -50.50 -18.71 1.77
C LYS A 335 -50.33 -19.71 0.63
N LEU A 336 -49.32 -19.49 -0.18
CA LEU A 336 -48.87 -20.34 -1.27
C LEU A 336 -47.63 -21.10 -0.80
N VAL A 337 -47.62 -22.42 -0.98
CA VAL A 337 -46.48 -23.27 -0.64
C VAL A 337 -46.04 -24.02 -1.88
N TYR A 338 -44.74 -23.96 -2.19
CA TYR A 338 -44.17 -24.73 -3.29
C TYR A 338 -43.65 -26.07 -2.78
N THR A 339 -44.33 -27.15 -3.14
CA THR A 339 -43.87 -28.51 -2.81
C THR A 339 -43.94 -29.41 -4.04
N SER A 340 -42.92 -30.25 -4.22
CA SER A 340 -42.87 -31.26 -5.28
C SER A 340 -43.08 -30.72 -6.71
N GLY A 341 -42.66 -29.47 -6.98
CA GLY A 341 -42.76 -28.87 -8.32
C GLY A 341 -44.06 -28.14 -8.62
N THR A 342 -44.94 -27.97 -7.62
CA THR A 342 -46.26 -27.33 -7.78
C THR A 342 -46.57 -26.39 -6.63
N TRP A 343 -47.28 -25.30 -6.93
CA TRP A 343 -47.87 -24.40 -5.94
C TRP A 343 -49.17 -24.99 -5.39
N SER A 344 -49.32 -24.96 -4.07
CA SER A 344 -50.58 -25.26 -3.38
C SER A 344 -50.99 -24.09 -2.49
N GLU A 345 -52.26 -23.71 -2.58
CA GLU A 345 -52.85 -22.69 -1.71
C GLU A 345 -53.30 -23.33 -0.39
N THR A 346 -53.02 -22.64 0.71
CA THR A 346 -53.29 -23.06 2.09
C THR A 346 -53.80 -21.87 2.90
N SER A 347 -54.42 -22.15 4.05
CA SER A 347 -54.90 -21.12 4.97
C SER A 347 -53.76 -20.26 5.50
N PHE A 348 -53.91 -18.94 5.44
CA PHE A 348 -53.00 -17.97 6.05
C PHE A 348 -53.40 -17.71 7.51
N ASN A 349 -52.48 -17.89 8.46
CA ASN A 349 -52.73 -17.64 9.89
C ASN A 349 -52.19 -16.28 10.39
N GLY A 350 -51.79 -15.39 9.47
CA GLY A 350 -51.37 -14.03 9.81
C GLY A 350 -52.52 -13.03 9.82
N GLN A 351 -52.18 -11.74 9.95
CA GLN A 351 -53.12 -10.63 9.86
C GLN A 351 -52.89 -9.85 8.57
N PHE A 352 -53.94 -9.23 8.04
CA PHE A 352 -53.80 -8.34 6.89
C PHE A 352 -54.85 -7.23 6.92
N PHE A 353 -54.53 -6.13 6.24
CA PHE A 353 -55.42 -5.03 5.93
C PHE A 353 -55.37 -4.77 4.43
N ALA A 354 -56.53 -4.77 3.77
CA ALA A 354 -56.66 -4.44 2.35
C ALA A 354 -57.20 -3.01 2.20
N GLY A 355 -56.46 -2.16 1.50
CA GLY A 355 -56.76 -0.74 1.35
C GLY A 355 -57.96 -0.48 0.44
N SER A 356 -58.91 0.33 0.92
CA SER A 356 -60.05 0.79 0.12
C SER A 356 -59.66 1.83 -0.93
N GLU A 357 -60.58 2.16 -1.85
CA GLU A 357 -60.36 3.16 -2.91
C GLU A 357 -59.90 4.54 -2.39
N THR A 358 -60.20 4.87 -1.13
CA THR A 358 -59.81 6.12 -0.48
C THR A 358 -58.46 6.09 0.22
N ASN A 359 -58.01 4.91 0.65
CA ASN A 359 -56.81 4.76 1.48
C ASN A 359 -55.65 4.17 0.67
N GLY A 360 -55.91 3.15 -0.15
CA GLY A 360 -54.91 2.54 -1.05
C GLY A 360 -53.69 1.94 -0.34
N THR A 361 -53.74 1.78 0.98
CA THR A 361 -52.70 1.22 1.84
C THR A 361 -53.06 -0.21 2.22
N ASN A 362 -52.15 -1.13 1.96
CA ASN A 362 -52.28 -2.55 2.25
C ASN A 362 -51.20 -2.94 3.23
N GLU A 363 -51.53 -3.77 4.21
CA GLU A 363 -50.59 -4.20 5.23
C GLU A 363 -50.76 -5.69 5.49
N VAL A 364 -49.67 -6.40 5.75
CA VAL A 364 -49.70 -7.82 6.10
C VAL A 364 -48.69 -8.11 7.19
N SER A 365 -49.13 -8.92 8.15
CA SER A 365 -48.31 -9.52 9.19
C SER A 365 -48.23 -11.01 8.93
N ILE A 366 -47.03 -11.48 8.56
CA ILE A 366 -46.71 -12.87 8.24
C ILE A 366 -45.93 -13.45 9.43
N PRO A 367 -46.54 -14.32 10.25
CA PRO A 367 -45.81 -14.99 11.32
C PRO A 367 -44.60 -15.74 10.77
N TRP A 368 -43.45 -15.67 11.43
CA TRP A 368 -42.24 -16.32 10.95
C TRP A 368 -42.39 -17.84 10.78
N SER A 369 -43.19 -18.45 11.64
CA SER A 369 -43.57 -19.86 11.54
C SER A 369 -44.30 -20.22 10.25
N GLU A 370 -44.95 -19.26 9.58
CA GLU A 370 -45.60 -19.48 8.29
C GLU A 370 -44.59 -19.65 7.15
N ILE A 371 -43.37 -19.14 7.28
CA ILE A 371 -42.31 -19.26 6.27
C ILE A 371 -41.13 -20.13 6.73
N GLY A 372 -41.34 -20.96 7.76
CA GLY A 372 -40.34 -21.92 8.21
C GLY A 372 -39.25 -21.34 9.12
N ASP A 373 -39.47 -20.14 9.66
CA ASP A 373 -38.59 -19.49 10.65
C ASP A 373 -37.13 -19.30 10.15
N PRO A 374 -36.91 -18.68 8.97
CA PRO A 374 -35.58 -18.64 8.35
C PRO A 374 -34.67 -17.58 8.98
N ASP A 375 -33.39 -17.91 9.16
CA ASP A 375 -32.34 -16.95 9.57
C ASP A 375 -31.95 -15.98 8.44
N SER A 376 -32.28 -16.33 7.19
CA SER A 376 -32.06 -15.50 5.99
C SER A 376 -33.09 -15.81 4.92
N PHE A 377 -33.57 -14.81 4.18
CA PHE A 377 -34.56 -15.00 3.12
C PHE A 377 -34.40 -14.00 1.98
N TYR A 378 -34.85 -14.37 0.78
CA TYR A 378 -35.06 -13.46 -0.35
C TYR A 378 -36.54 -13.13 -0.51
N MET A 379 -36.85 -11.93 -0.99
CA MET A 379 -38.20 -11.41 -1.11
C MET A 379 -38.39 -10.65 -2.43
N VAL A 380 -39.57 -10.79 -3.02
CA VAL A 380 -40.09 -9.88 -4.04
C VAL A 380 -41.54 -9.52 -3.70
N ILE A 381 -41.92 -8.25 -3.92
CA ILE A 381 -43.31 -7.77 -3.74
C ILE A 381 -43.78 -7.22 -5.09
N TYR A 382 -45.00 -7.53 -5.52
CA TYR A 382 -45.57 -6.93 -6.72
C TYR A 382 -47.11 -6.96 -6.70
N LEU A 383 -47.73 -6.08 -7.48
CA LEU A 383 -49.15 -6.11 -7.78
C LEU A 383 -49.40 -6.94 -9.04
N TYR A 384 -50.24 -7.96 -8.95
CA TYR A 384 -50.70 -8.74 -10.10
C TYR A 384 -51.99 -8.16 -10.65
N ASN A 385 -52.01 -7.75 -11.92
CA ASN A 385 -53.22 -7.27 -12.56
C ASN A 385 -54.04 -8.44 -13.14
N ASN A 386 -55.20 -8.70 -12.57
CA ASN A 386 -56.09 -9.79 -13.02
C ASN A 386 -56.70 -9.59 -14.41
N SER A 387 -56.53 -8.41 -15.03
CA SER A 387 -57.09 -8.10 -16.35
C SER A 387 -56.13 -8.45 -17.49
N ASP A 388 -54.83 -8.21 -17.30
CA ASP A 388 -53.80 -8.43 -18.32
C ASP A 388 -52.76 -9.50 -17.93
N ASN A 389 -52.82 -10.00 -16.69
CA ASN A 389 -51.96 -11.04 -16.12
C ASN A 389 -50.47 -10.64 -16.02
N PHE A 390 -50.18 -9.35 -15.85
CA PHE A 390 -48.82 -8.85 -15.67
C PHE A 390 -48.58 -8.29 -14.25
N ALA A 391 -47.29 -8.23 -13.88
CA ALA A 391 -46.82 -7.62 -12.65
C ALA A 391 -46.61 -6.10 -12.81
N TYR A 392 -47.06 -5.35 -11.82
CA TYR A 392 -46.95 -3.91 -11.66
C TYR A 392 -46.46 -3.58 -10.26
N GLY A 393 -45.94 -2.37 -10.03
CA GLY A 393 -45.52 -1.95 -8.71
C GLY A 393 -44.52 -2.92 -8.06
N ILE A 394 -43.55 -3.38 -8.85
CA ILE A 394 -42.60 -4.42 -8.48
C ILE A 394 -41.53 -3.82 -7.57
N VAL A 395 -41.24 -4.51 -6.47
CA VAL A 395 -40.19 -4.19 -5.50
C VAL A 395 -39.19 -5.36 -5.43
N PRO A 396 -37.89 -5.10 -5.64
CA PRO A 396 -37.30 -3.78 -5.87
C PRO A 396 -37.56 -3.25 -7.30
N ASN A 397 -37.55 -1.92 -7.48
CA ASN A 397 -37.69 -1.26 -8.80
C ASN A 397 -36.46 -1.43 -9.72
N LEU A 398 -35.63 -2.45 -9.52
CA LEU A 398 -34.33 -2.57 -10.19
C LEU A 398 -34.41 -3.47 -11.43
N GLY A 399 -34.31 -2.89 -12.63
CA GLY A 399 -34.39 -3.66 -13.88
C GLY A 399 -35.77 -4.30 -14.14
N ASN A 400 -36.76 -3.93 -13.33
CA ASN A 400 -38.15 -4.35 -13.46
C ASN A 400 -38.95 -3.26 -14.18
N SER A 401 -40.02 -3.65 -14.85
CA SER A 401 -40.91 -2.72 -15.56
C SER A 401 -42.36 -3.07 -15.27
N ASN A 402 -43.20 -2.04 -15.17
CA ASN A 402 -44.64 -2.22 -15.08
C ASN A 402 -45.17 -2.96 -16.33
N GLY A 403 -46.06 -3.92 -16.12
CA GLY A 403 -46.60 -4.76 -17.19
C GLY A 403 -45.65 -5.89 -17.60
N SER A 404 -44.84 -6.42 -16.68
CA SER A 404 -43.90 -7.50 -16.95
C SER A 404 -44.45 -8.88 -16.58
N ASP A 405 -44.12 -9.91 -17.35
CA ASP A 405 -44.36 -11.33 -17.01
C ASP A 405 -43.17 -11.96 -16.27
N SER A 406 -42.08 -11.20 -16.12
CA SER A 406 -40.82 -11.66 -15.55
C SER A 406 -40.22 -10.59 -14.63
N ILE A 407 -39.78 -11.00 -13.46
CA ILE A 407 -39.12 -10.15 -12.48
C ILE A 407 -37.65 -10.53 -12.41
N ASN A 408 -36.77 -9.53 -12.46
CA ASN A 408 -35.33 -9.70 -12.68
C ASN A 408 -34.46 -9.40 -11.44
N SER A 409 -35.07 -8.96 -10.34
CA SER A 409 -34.35 -8.57 -9.11
C SER A 409 -35.20 -8.83 -7.87
N TYR A 410 -34.53 -8.94 -6.72
CA TYR A 410 -35.12 -9.27 -5.42
C TYR A 410 -34.37 -8.59 -4.27
N LEU A 411 -35.02 -8.53 -3.11
CA LEU A 411 -34.43 -8.10 -1.84
C LEU A 411 -33.89 -9.32 -1.07
N GLY A 412 -32.77 -9.19 -0.38
CA GLY A 412 -32.22 -10.24 0.49
C GLY A 412 -32.00 -9.75 1.91
N PHE A 413 -32.38 -10.56 2.90
CA PHE A 413 -32.37 -10.21 4.32
C PHE A 413 -31.70 -11.30 5.17
N TYR A 414 -31.04 -10.86 6.25
CA TYR A 414 -30.63 -11.70 7.38
C TYR A 414 -31.45 -11.29 8.61
N ARG A 415 -32.01 -12.27 9.32
CA ARG A 415 -32.91 -12.03 10.45
C ARG A 415 -32.21 -12.33 11.78
N SER A 416 -32.22 -11.36 12.70
CA SER A 416 -31.86 -11.61 14.11
C SER A 416 -33.11 -12.05 14.89
N THR A 417 -32.93 -12.87 15.93
CA THR A 417 -34.03 -13.49 16.70
C THR A 417 -34.71 -12.55 17.70
N GLU A 418 -34.27 -11.29 17.82
CA GLU A 418 -34.67 -10.38 18.91
C GLU A 418 -35.74 -9.35 18.50
N GLY A 419 -36.19 -9.35 17.24
CA GLY A 419 -37.19 -8.43 16.72
C GLY A 419 -36.61 -7.03 16.46
N VAL A 420 -36.54 -6.63 15.19
CA VAL A 420 -35.85 -5.42 14.76
C VAL A 420 -36.42 -4.96 13.43
N SER A 421 -36.64 -3.65 13.30
CA SER A 421 -36.83 -3.01 12.00
C SER A 421 -35.57 -3.18 11.13
N PRO A 422 -35.64 -3.18 9.77
CA PRO A 422 -34.45 -3.13 8.93
C PRO A 422 -33.49 -2.00 9.32
N SER A 423 -33.98 -0.91 9.93
CA SER A 423 -33.12 0.14 10.47
C SER A 423 -32.47 -0.18 11.82
N GLN A 424 -33.05 -1.06 12.64
CA GLN A 424 -32.39 -1.54 13.85
C GLN A 424 -31.31 -2.59 13.57
N ILE A 425 -31.28 -3.19 12.37
CA ILE A 425 -30.14 -3.99 11.90
C ILE A 425 -29.04 -3.09 11.27
N LEU A 426 -29.33 -1.84 10.88
CA LEU A 426 -28.28 -0.88 10.44
C LEU A 426 -27.24 -0.62 11.53
N ASN A 427 -27.61 -0.77 12.81
CA ASN A 427 -26.71 -0.61 13.95
C ASN A 427 -25.96 -1.89 14.39
N GLN A 428 -26.13 -3.03 13.70
CA GLN A 428 -25.21 -4.16 13.82
C GLN A 428 -24.28 -4.14 12.60
N SER A 429 -22.99 -4.32 12.83
CA SER A 429 -21.90 -4.22 11.83
C SER A 429 -21.95 -5.23 10.66
N ASN A 430 -23.13 -5.68 10.20
CA ASN A 430 -23.32 -6.67 9.12
C ASN A 430 -24.62 -6.49 8.31
N MET A 431 -25.14 -5.27 8.09
CA MET A 431 -26.12 -5.05 7.02
C MET A 431 -25.43 -5.13 5.65
N LEU A 432 -25.51 -6.31 5.02
CA LEU A 432 -25.29 -6.46 3.58
C LEU A 432 -26.61 -6.18 2.86
N LEU A 433 -26.75 -5.00 2.25
CA LEU A 433 -27.71 -4.84 1.15
C LEU A 433 -27.12 -5.53 -0.08
N GLU A 434 -27.36 -6.84 -0.25
CA GLU A 434 -26.98 -7.56 -1.47
C GLU A 434 -28.00 -7.27 -2.58
N ILE A 435 -27.67 -6.32 -3.45
CA ILE A 435 -28.43 -6.07 -4.66
C ILE A 435 -27.99 -7.06 -5.74
N TYR A 436 -28.86 -8.02 -6.08
CA TYR A 436 -28.69 -8.92 -7.22
C TYR A 436 -29.47 -8.38 -8.43
N SER A 437 -28.76 -8.14 -9.53
CA SER A 437 -29.36 -7.91 -10.84
C SER A 437 -28.62 -8.73 -11.89
N ASP A 438 -29.38 -9.42 -12.75
CA ASP A 438 -28.82 -10.15 -13.88
C ASP A 438 -28.41 -9.23 -15.05
N GLU A 439 -28.88 -7.97 -15.09
CA GLU A 439 -28.48 -6.92 -16.06
C GLU A 439 -28.62 -5.50 -15.44
N LEU A 440 -27.51 -4.82 -15.13
CA LEU A 440 -27.50 -3.38 -14.79
C LEU A 440 -27.07 -2.56 -16.01
N THR A 441 -27.96 -2.40 -16.99
CA THR A 441 -27.67 -1.59 -18.17
C THR A 441 -28.24 -0.17 -18.02
N GLY A 442 -27.44 0.77 -17.53
CA GLY A 442 -27.69 2.20 -17.66
C GLY A 442 -27.43 3.05 -16.41
N PRO A 443 -27.17 4.37 -16.57
CA PRO A 443 -26.89 5.27 -15.46
C PRO A 443 -28.07 5.40 -14.47
N GLY A 444 -29.33 5.29 -14.94
CA GLY A 444 -30.52 5.44 -14.08
C GLY A 444 -30.66 4.36 -13.00
N THR A 445 -30.52 3.08 -13.35
CA THR A 445 -30.77 1.96 -12.42
C THR A 445 -29.74 1.89 -11.28
N LEU A 446 -28.50 2.33 -11.54
CA LEU A 446 -27.47 2.40 -10.53
C LEU A 446 -27.53 3.72 -9.75
N THR A 447 -27.77 4.85 -10.41
CA THR A 447 -28.02 6.11 -9.70
C THR A 447 -29.20 5.97 -8.74
N ASP A 448 -30.24 5.22 -9.09
CA ASP A 448 -31.37 4.95 -8.19
C ASP A 448 -30.98 4.03 -7.02
N ALA A 449 -30.27 2.93 -7.27
CA ALA A 449 -29.74 2.06 -6.22
C ALA A 449 -28.77 2.79 -5.26
N MET A 450 -27.97 3.70 -5.80
CA MET A 450 -27.02 4.53 -5.05
C MET A 450 -27.68 5.73 -4.38
N ASN A 451 -28.77 6.27 -4.93
CA ASN A 451 -29.57 7.31 -4.28
C ASN A 451 -30.26 6.77 -3.03
N VAL A 452 -30.77 5.52 -3.09
CA VAL A 452 -31.29 4.80 -1.92
C VAL A 452 -30.19 4.58 -0.89
N ALA A 453 -28.98 4.20 -1.33
CA ALA A 453 -27.86 3.97 -0.42
C ALA A 453 -27.17 5.25 0.12
N ASN A 454 -27.36 6.40 -0.55
CA ASN A 454 -26.79 7.69 -0.17
C ASN A 454 -27.77 8.57 0.63
N SER A 455 -29.07 8.26 0.64
CA SER A 455 -30.06 8.97 1.44
C SER A 455 -30.03 8.59 2.92
N ASP A 456 -29.23 7.59 3.27
CA ASP A 456 -29.15 7.02 4.60
C ASP A 456 -27.71 7.13 5.12
N GLU A 457 -27.51 7.94 6.17
CA GLU A 457 -26.20 8.18 6.78
C GLU A 457 -25.68 6.95 7.57
N GLU A 458 -26.49 5.89 7.72
CA GLU A 458 -26.20 4.69 8.52
C GLU A 458 -25.70 3.46 7.72
N ILE A 459 -25.60 3.53 6.38
CA ILE A 459 -25.12 2.40 5.57
C ILE A 459 -23.57 2.33 5.59
N ASP A 460 -23.00 1.41 6.35
CA ASP A 460 -21.54 1.28 6.48
C ASP A 460 -20.82 0.75 5.22
N THR A 461 -21.48 -0.02 4.36
CA THR A 461 -20.89 -0.61 3.14
C THR A 461 -21.98 -1.03 2.15
N ILE A 462 -21.82 -0.67 0.87
CA ILE A 462 -22.69 -1.07 -0.23
C ILE A 462 -22.07 -2.29 -0.92
N ILE A 463 -22.75 -3.44 -0.95
CA ILE A 463 -22.25 -4.64 -1.65
C ILE A 463 -23.10 -4.91 -2.88
N MET A 464 -22.50 -4.81 -4.06
CA MET A 464 -23.18 -5.06 -5.33
C MET A 464 -22.64 -6.33 -5.98
N ARG A 465 -23.53 -7.27 -6.26
CA ARG A 465 -23.22 -8.44 -7.11
C ARG A 465 -23.74 -8.18 -8.51
N VAL A 466 -22.83 -8.01 -9.45
CA VAL A 466 -23.15 -7.72 -10.85
C VAL A 466 -22.64 -8.86 -11.70
N THR A 467 -23.51 -9.46 -12.51
CA THR A 467 -23.23 -10.71 -13.25
C THR A 467 -22.60 -10.52 -14.63
N ALA A 468 -22.42 -9.26 -15.07
CA ALA A 468 -21.92 -8.89 -16.39
C ALA A 468 -21.07 -7.60 -16.33
N GLU A 469 -21.49 -6.55 -17.03
CA GLU A 469 -20.78 -5.27 -17.15
C GLU A 469 -21.42 -4.16 -16.30
N LEU A 470 -20.58 -3.33 -15.65
CA LEU A 470 -21.02 -2.09 -14.99
C LEU A 470 -20.36 -0.89 -15.65
N ASN A 471 -21.18 -0.01 -16.23
CA ASN A 471 -20.72 1.21 -16.90
C ASN A 471 -21.34 2.44 -16.24
N ILE A 472 -20.51 3.30 -15.63
CA ILE A 472 -20.96 4.59 -15.10
C ILE A 472 -20.15 5.71 -15.76
N SER A 473 -20.84 6.65 -16.38
CA SER A 473 -20.22 7.78 -17.10
C SER A 473 -20.69 9.17 -16.63
N SER A 474 -21.67 9.22 -15.72
CA SER A 474 -22.19 10.46 -15.14
C SER A 474 -21.54 10.72 -13.78
N PRO A 475 -21.30 11.98 -13.38
CA PRO A 475 -20.80 12.29 -12.03
C PRO A 475 -21.74 11.79 -10.94
N PHE A 476 -21.19 11.17 -9.90
CA PHE A 476 -21.92 10.78 -8.70
C PHE A 476 -21.02 10.87 -7.46
N THR A 477 -21.63 10.80 -6.28
CA THR A 477 -20.90 10.72 -4.99
C THR A 477 -21.29 9.43 -4.30
N ILE A 478 -20.32 8.68 -3.78
CA ILE A 478 -20.58 7.57 -2.85
C ILE A 478 -19.99 7.94 -1.50
N ILE A 479 -20.86 8.06 -0.50
CA ILE A 479 -20.46 8.34 0.87
C ILE A 479 -20.06 7.03 1.58
N ASN A 480 -20.54 5.89 1.12
CA ASN A 480 -20.28 4.61 1.78
C ASN A 480 -19.25 3.78 0.99
N PRO A 481 -18.42 2.96 1.66
CA PRO A 481 -17.57 1.97 1.00
C PRO A 481 -18.35 1.14 -0.02
N LEU A 482 -17.87 1.08 -1.26
CA LEU A 482 -18.47 0.29 -2.33
C LEU A 482 -17.68 -1.02 -2.50
N VAL A 483 -18.35 -2.16 -2.29
CA VAL A 483 -17.82 -3.50 -2.57
C VAL A 483 -18.50 -4.03 -3.82
N LEU A 484 -17.73 -4.33 -4.87
CA LEU A 484 -18.23 -4.94 -6.09
C LEU A 484 -17.83 -6.41 -6.19
N MET A 485 -18.78 -7.27 -6.55
CA MET A 485 -18.61 -8.72 -6.67
C MET A 485 -19.16 -9.27 -7.98
N GLY A 486 -18.48 -10.28 -8.54
CA GLY A 486 -18.98 -11.10 -9.66
C GLY A 486 -18.92 -10.50 -11.07
N LEU A 487 -18.29 -9.32 -11.25
CA LEU A 487 -18.22 -8.59 -12.51
C LEU A 487 -17.36 -9.28 -13.58
N SER A 488 -17.77 -9.19 -14.85
CA SER A 488 -16.87 -9.43 -15.99
C SER A 488 -16.14 -8.16 -16.42
N GLN A 489 -16.79 -6.99 -16.37
CA GLN A 489 -16.17 -5.70 -16.71
C GLN A 489 -16.70 -4.56 -15.84
N LEU A 490 -15.80 -3.64 -15.47
CA LEU A 490 -16.15 -2.39 -14.77
C LEU A 490 -15.55 -1.19 -15.48
N ASN A 491 -16.38 -0.20 -15.82
CA ASN A 491 -15.93 1.11 -16.29
C ASN A 491 -16.60 2.21 -15.43
N LEU A 492 -15.81 2.89 -14.59
CA LEU A 492 -16.24 4.05 -13.81
C LEU A 492 -15.50 5.28 -14.33
N ILE A 493 -16.22 6.15 -15.05
CA ILE A 493 -15.65 7.30 -15.75
C ILE A 493 -16.42 8.55 -15.36
N GLY A 494 -15.72 9.58 -14.88
CA GLY A 494 -16.30 10.89 -14.61
C GLY A 494 -15.81 11.47 -13.28
N ASP A 495 -16.09 12.75 -13.06
CA ASP A 495 -15.74 13.50 -11.84
C ASP A 495 -16.56 12.98 -10.65
N THR A 496 -16.14 11.84 -10.12
CA THR A 496 -16.84 11.09 -9.10
C THR A 496 -16.08 11.19 -7.79
N THR A 497 -16.79 11.39 -6.68
CA THR A 497 -16.20 11.27 -5.35
C THR A 497 -16.62 9.94 -4.75
N ILE A 498 -15.65 9.06 -4.44
CA ILE A 498 -15.90 7.77 -3.80
C ILE A 498 -15.13 7.74 -2.48
N ASN A 499 -15.79 7.33 -1.42
CA ASN A 499 -15.18 7.24 -0.12
C ASN A 499 -14.18 6.07 -0.03
N CYS A 500 -14.66 4.83 -0.24
CA CYS A 500 -13.81 3.64 -0.33
C CYS A 500 -14.29 2.73 -1.46
N PHE A 501 -13.35 2.05 -2.13
CA PHE A 501 -13.64 1.17 -3.25
C PHE A 501 -12.92 -0.18 -3.09
N ASP A 502 -13.70 -1.24 -2.91
CA ASP A 502 -13.23 -2.61 -2.76
C ASP A 502 -13.79 -3.48 -3.90
N ILE A 503 -12.93 -4.17 -4.65
CA ILE A 503 -13.35 -5.16 -5.63
C ILE A 503 -13.02 -6.54 -5.07
N ARG A 504 -14.04 -7.40 -4.97
CA ARG A 504 -13.88 -8.78 -4.51
C ARG A 504 -14.33 -9.76 -5.58
N THR A 505 -13.48 -10.72 -5.93
CA THR A 505 -13.93 -11.87 -6.75
C THR A 505 -14.31 -13.02 -5.83
N ASP A 506 -15.48 -13.63 -6.05
CA ASP A 506 -15.87 -14.85 -5.35
C ASP A 506 -15.43 -16.11 -6.12
N SER A 507 -15.53 -17.27 -5.49
CA SER A 507 -15.12 -18.57 -6.05
C SER A 507 -15.93 -19.05 -7.27
N LEU A 508 -17.00 -18.37 -7.67
CA LEU A 508 -17.90 -18.74 -8.77
C LEU A 508 -17.66 -17.92 -10.04
N TRP A 509 -16.95 -16.80 -9.97
CA TRP A 509 -16.67 -15.93 -11.12
C TRP A 509 -15.20 -15.98 -11.49
N ASN A 510 -14.90 -16.65 -12.61
CA ASN A 510 -13.53 -17.05 -12.92
C ASN A 510 -12.69 -16.03 -13.68
N ASN A 511 -13.29 -14.98 -14.28
CA ASN A 511 -12.55 -14.02 -15.12
C ASN A 511 -13.14 -12.59 -15.05
N ILE A 512 -12.40 -11.64 -14.46
CA ILE A 512 -12.61 -10.20 -14.74
C ILE A 512 -11.84 -9.89 -16.02
N GLU A 513 -12.52 -9.42 -17.07
CA GLU A 513 -11.90 -9.10 -18.36
C GLU A 513 -11.24 -7.72 -18.36
N LYS A 514 -11.81 -6.72 -17.67
CA LYS A 514 -11.27 -5.36 -17.63
C LYS A 514 -11.83 -4.52 -16.48
N ILE A 515 -10.98 -3.70 -15.87
CA ILE A 515 -11.38 -2.63 -14.95
C ILE A 515 -10.82 -1.30 -15.44
N GLU A 516 -11.68 -0.30 -15.65
CA GLU A 516 -11.29 1.06 -16.01
C GLU A 516 -11.90 2.07 -15.03
N LEU A 517 -11.05 2.81 -14.33
CA LEU A 517 -11.41 3.88 -13.40
C LEU A 517 -10.79 5.18 -13.90
N SER A 518 -11.59 6.24 -14.08
CA SER A 518 -11.12 7.53 -14.57
C SER A 518 -11.82 8.71 -13.91
N GLY A 519 -11.05 9.69 -13.43
CA GLY A 519 -11.59 10.95 -12.87
C GLY A 519 -12.09 10.86 -11.42
N ILE A 520 -11.61 9.88 -10.65
CA ILE A 520 -12.16 9.56 -9.33
C ILE A 520 -11.35 10.25 -8.21
N ASN A 521 -12.06 10.88 -7.27
CA ASN A 521 -11.51 11.50 -6.07
C ASN A 521 -11.90 10.70 -4.81
N MET A 522 -10.93 10.39 -3.94
CA MET A 522 -11.14 9.61 -2.72
C MET A 522 -10.47 10.24 -1.49
N LYS A 523 -11.14 10.23 -0.33
CA LYS A 523 -10.63 10.84 0.91
C LYS A 523 -11.06 10.08 2.18
N LYS A 524 -10.15 9.99 3.17
CA LYS A 524 -10.41 9.60 4.58
C LYS A 524 -10.82 8.13 4.84
N PHE A 525 -10.10 7.14 4.30
CA PHE A 525 -10.39 5.71 4.59
C PHE A 525 -9.17 4.86 4.94
N ARG A 526 -9.42 3.68 5.53
CA ARG A 526 -8.40 2.67 5.84
C ARG A 526 -7.71 2.10 4.58
N THR A 527 -8.39 2.01 3.45
CA THR A 527 -7.76 1.70 2.15
C THR A 527 -8.66 2.29 1.08
N ALA A 528 -8.11 3.12 0.20
CA ALA A 528 -8.93 3.83 -0.78
C ALA A 528 -9.34 2.92 -1.96
N ILE A 529 -8.38 2.15 -2.51
CA ILE A 529 -8.64 1.14 -3.52
C ILE A 529 -8.05 -0.19 -3.05
N ASN A 530 -8.93 -1.15 -2.78
CA ASN A 530 -8.57 -2.52 -2.44
C ASN A 530 -9.09 -3.48 -3.50
N ILE A 531 -8.24 -4.41 -3.94
CA ILE A 531 -8.65 -5.46 -4.89
C ILE A 531 -8.27 -6.80 -4.28
N LYS A 532 -9.29 -7.55 -3.86
CA LYS A 532 -9.17 -8.91 -3.35
C LYS A 532 -9.66 -9.89 -4.40
N VAL A 533 -8.72 -10.56 -5.05
CA VAL A 533 -9.04 -11.59 -6.03
C VAL A 533 -8.87 -12.95 -5.36
N GLY A 534 -9.96 -13.72 -5.31
CA GLY A 534 -9.96 -15.11 -4.86
C GLY A 534 -9.23 -16.05 -5.84
N ASN A 535 -9.63 -17.32 -5.91
CA ASN A 535 -9.06 -18.32 -6.83
C ASN A 535 -9.39 -18.07 -8.33
N ALA A 536 -9.62 -16.83 -8.76
CA ALA A 536 -9.87 -16.51 -10.15
C ALA A 536 -8.64 -16.88 -11.00
N THR A 537 -8.87 -17.40 -12.20
CA THR A 537 -7.80 -17.95 -13.06
C THR A 537 -7.11 -16.89 -13.93
N SER A 538 -7.72 -15.72 -14.14
CA SER A 538 -7.10 -14.56 -14.81
C SER A 538 -7.85 -13.25 -14.55
N ILE A 539 -7.11 -12.13 -14.42
CA ILE A 539 -7.65 -10.76 -14.49
C ILE A 539 -7.07 -10.13 -15.75
N GLY A 540 -7.92 -9.54 -16.58
CA GLY A 540 -7.46 -8.72 -17.70
C GLY A 540 -6.93 -7.36 -17.25
N ASP A 541 -6.83 -6.42 -18.19
CA ASP A 541 -6.14 -5.16 -17.94
C ASP A 541 -6.93 -4.25 -16.97
N MET A 542 -6.22 -3.69 -16.01
CA MET A 542 -6.72 -2.68 -15.09
C MET A 542 -6.11 -1.32 -15.41
N VAL A 543 -6.96 -0.31 -15.54
CA VAL A 543 -6.57 1.03 -15.96
C VAL A 543 -7.16 2.04 -14.99
N LEU A 544 -6.30 2.72 -14.25
CA LEU A 544 -6.61 3.80 -13.32
C LEU A 544 -6.03 5.10 -13.89
N ARG A 545 -6.89 6.07 -14.19
CA ARG A 545 -6.49 7.35 -14.77
C ARG A 545 -7.06 8.50 -13.95
N GLU A 546 -6.28 9.56 -13.78
CA GLU A 546 -6.81 10.78 -13.16
C GLU A 546 -7.42 10.51 -11.77
N ILE A 547 -6.81 9.58 -11.02
CA ILE A 547 -7.26 9.21 -9.68
C ILE A 547 -6.59 10.13 -8.67
N THR A 548 -7.35 10.69 -7.75
CA THR A 548 -6.82 11.46 -6.62
C THR A 548 -7.18 10.79 -5.31
N ILE A 549 -6.17 10.44 -4.51
CA ILE A 549 -6.34 9.86 -3.18
C ILE A 549 -5.61 10.74 -2.16
N ASP A 550 -6.33 11.20 -1.14
CA ASP A 550 -5.80 12.10 -0.12
C ASP A 550 -6.25 11.69 1.29
N SER A 551 -5.31 11.70 2.25
CA SER A 551 -5.62 11.55 3.69
C SER A 551 -6.24 10.20 4.06
N SER A 552 -5.82 9.13 3.37
CA SER A 552 -6.19 7.74 3.66
C SER A 552 -5.04 6.98 4.31
N LEU A 553 -5.29 5.79 4.87
CA LEU A 553 -4.24 4.97 5.47
C LEU A 553 -3.34 4.34 4.38
N CYS A 554 -3.92 3.82 3.29
CA CYS A 554 -3.22 3.34 2.08
C CYS A 554 -3.93 3.85 0.81
N GLY A 555 -3.19 3.99 -0.29
CA GLY A 555 -3.74 4.39 -1.60
C GLY A 555 -4.27 3.21 -2.42
N PHE A 556 -3.43 2.64 -3.29
CA PHE A 556 -3.73 1.44 -4.07
C PHE A 556 -3.09 0.21 -3.44
N TYR A 557 -3.87 -0.86 -3.24
CA TYR A 557 -3.41 -2.06 -2.56
C TYR A 557 -3.83 -3.35 -3.29
N THR A 558 -2.85 -4.21 -3.56
CA THR A 558 -3.06 -5.60 -4.06
C THR A 558 -2.52 -6.58 -3.01
N GLY A 559 -3.35 -6.95 -2.04
CA GLY A 559 -2.97 -7.79 -0.89
C GLY A 559 -4.07 -7.79 0.18
N ASP A 560 -3.99 -8.63 1.23
CA ASP A 560 -4.88 -8.49 2.41
C ASP A 560 -4.18 -7.77 3.57
N PHE A 561 -4.97 -6.99 4.32
CA PHE A 561 -4.58 -6.28 5.53
C PHE A 561 -5.18 -7.03 6.74
N SER A 562 -4.65 -8.21 7.08
CA SER A 562 -5.02 -8.90 8.33
C SER A 562 -3.79 -9.26 9.16
N ASN A 563 -3.69 -8.64 10.34
CA ASN A 563 -2.84 -9.08 11.46
C ASN A 563 -3.41 -10.33 12.17
N THR A 564 -4.43 -10.95 11.61
CA THR A 564 -5.01 -12.20 12.09
C THR A 564 -4.75 -13.27 11.04
N SER A 565 -4.12 -14.35 11.48
CA SER A 565 -3.85 -15.55 10.71
C SER A 565 -5.15 -16.07 10.10
N LEU A 566 -5.32 -15.88 8.78
CA LEU A 566 -5.90 -16.79 7.78
C LEU A 566 -6.35 -15.98 6.54
N ALA A 567 -5.87 -16.42 5.37
CA ALA A 567 -6.13 -15.97 4.00
C ALA A 567 -5.36 -14.72 3.49
N TYR A 568 -4.21 -14.96 2.87
CA TYR A 568 -3.55 -14.04 1.95
C TYR A 568 -4.47 -13.74 0.75
N GLY A 569 -5.06 -12.56 0.70
CA GLY A 569 -5.67 -12.01 -0.52
C GLY A 569 -4.58 -11.86 -1.58
N THR A 570 -4.52 -12.83 -2.49
CA THR A 570 -3.40 -13.04 -3.40
C THR A 570 -3.96 -12.99 -4.80
N LEU A 571 -3.39 -12.16 -5.67
CA LEU A 571 -3.64 -12.27 -7.11
C LEU A 571 -3.15 -13.64 -7.59
N TYR A 572 -4.07 -14.56 -7.86
CA TYR A 572 -3.80 -15.84 -8.53
C TYR A 572 -3.86 -15.59 -10.05
N GLY A 573 -2.72 -15.67 -10.74
CA GLY A 573 -2.61 -15.46 -12.19
C GLY A 573 -1.81 -14.22 -12.59
N SER A 574 -1.74 -13.93 -13.89
CA SER A 574 -1.08 -12.72 -14.40
C SER A 574 -2.08 -11.59 -14.56
N ALA A 575 -1.68 -10.36 -14.23
CA ALA A 575 -2.50 -9.17 -14.39
C ALA A 575 -1.65 -7.96 -14.80
N LYS A 576 -2.27 -6.99 -15.46
CA LYS A 576 -1.63 -5.71 -15.81
C LYS A 576 -2.40 -4.57 -15.18
N VAL A 577 -1.69 -3.69 -14.49
CA VAL A 577 -2.24 -2.52 -13.82
C VAL A 577 -1.53 -1.29 -14.36
N TYR A 578 -2.30 -0.34 -14.89
CA TYR A 578 -1.83 0.93 -15.40
C TYR A 578 -2.40 2.05 -14.54
N ILE A 579 -1.56 2.74 -13.78
CA ILE A 579 -1.90 3.94 -13.02
C ILE A 579 -1.28 5.13 -13.74
N THR A 580 -2.10 6.04 -14.26
CA THR A 580 -1.62 7.17 -15.08
C THR A 580 -2.24 8.49 -14.64
N ASN A 581 -1.51 9.60 -14.73
CA ASN A 581 -2.02 10.95 -14.46
C ASN A 581 -2.69 11.09 -13.08
N SER A 582 -2.20 10.37 -12.06
CA SER A 582 -2.87 10.25 -10.76
C SER A 582 -2.11 10.95 -9.63
N ILE A 583 -2.76 11.16 -8.50
CA ILE A 583 -2.21 11.83 -7.31
C ILE A 583 -2.51 10.98 -6.07
N PHE A 584 -1.48 10.60 -5.33
CA PHE A 584 -1.58 9.88 -4.06
C PHE A 584 -0.85 10.71 -3.00
N ARG A 585 -1.56 11.23 -2.00
CA ARG A 585 -0.92 12.08 -1.00
C ARG A 585 -1.44 11.94 0.42
N ASN A 586 -0.59 12.27 1.38
CA ASN A 586 -0.90 12.26 2.81
C ASN A 586 -1.38 10.89 3.30
N LEU A 587 -0.64 9.84 2.96
CA LEU A 587 -1.01 8.47 3.27
C LEU A 587 -0.19 7.93 4.44
N LEU A 588 -0.83 7.35 5.45
CA LEU A 588 -0.12 6.89 6.66
C LEU A 588 0.84 5.72 6.38
N TYR A 589 0.50 4.86 5.42
CA TYR A 589 1.28 3.71 4.94
C TYR A 589 1.62 3.88 3.44
N HIS A 590 1.33 2.90 2.58
CA HIS A 590 1.80 2.89 1.20
C HIS A 590 0.96 3.79 0.30
N GLY A 591 1.62 4.50 -0.62
CA GLY A 591 0.94 5.11 -1.75
C GLY A 591 0.38 4.05 -2.68
N ILE A 592 1.26 3.18 -3.17
CA ILE A 592 0.93 2.05 -4.03
C ILE A 592 1.63 0.81 -3.47
N TYR A 593 0.88 -0.28 -3.27
CA TYR A 593 1.39 -1.57 -2.84
C TYR A 593 1.03 -2.68 -3.85
N GLY A 594 2.06 -3.29 -4.43
CA GLY A 594 1.98 -4.38 -5.39
C GLY A 594 2.43 -5.71 -4.80
N ARG A 595 1.61 -6.77 -4.85
CA ARG A 595 2.07 -8.13 -4.52
C ARG A 595 1.38 -9.22 -5.34
N CYS A 596 2.15 -10.20 -5.82
CA CYS A 596 1.63 -11.39 -6.51
C CYS A 596 2.24 -12.69 -5.95
N ILE A 597 1.44 -13.53 -5.30
CA ILE A 597 1.86 -14.83 -4.75
C ILE A 597 1.25 -15.97 -5.59
N SER A 598 1.75 -16.19 -6.80
CA SER A 598 1.25 -17.31 -7.62
C SER A 598 2.02 -18.62 -7.32
N SER A 599 1.29 -19.73 -7.16
CA SER A 599 1.87 -21.09 -7.12
C SER A 599 2.23 -21.62 -8.52
N SER A 600 1.82 -20.92 -9.57
CA SER A 600 2.04 -21.24 -10.99
C SER A 600 2.22 -19.94 -11.79
N ASP A 601 3.45 -19.66 -12.24
CA ASP A 601 3.92 -18.68 -13.27
C ASP A 601 3.25 -17.28 -13.42
N GLY A 602 2.33 -16.87 -12.56
CA GLY A 602 1.61 -15.59 -12.64
C GLY A 602 2.49 -14.40 -12.26
N THR A 603 2.42 -13.32 -13.04
CA THR A 603 3.14 -12.06 -12.82
C THR A 603 2.21 -10.85 -12.80
N LEU A 604 2.47 -9.89 -11.93
CA LEU A 604 1.81 -8.58 -11.95
C LEU A 604 2.67 -7.57 -12.73
N GLU A 605 2.20 -7.06 -13.87
CA GLU A 605 2.81 -5.90 -14.51
C GLU A 605 2.19 -4.62 -13.93
N LEU A 606 2.94 -3.87 -13.13
CA LEU A 606 2.48 -2.62 -12.51
C LEU A 606 3.17 -1.44 -13.18
N THR A 607 2.41 -0.66 -13.95
CA THR A 607 2.88 0.57 -14.60
C THR A 607 2.32 1.80 -13.90
N VAL A 608 3.20 2.68 -13.44
CA VAL A 608 2.89 3.98 -12.84
C VAL A 608 3.50 5.06 -13.73
N ASP A 609 2.67 5.85 -14.42
CA ASP A 609 3.13 6.88 -15.36
C ASP A 609 2.54 8.24 -15.01
N ASN A 610 3.35 9.30 -15.14
CA ASN A 610 2.94 10.69 -14.89
C ASN A 610 2.10 10.87 -13.60
N THR A 611 2.56 10.27 -12.49
CA THR A 611 1.81 10.20 -11.23
C THR A 611 2.59 10.90 -10.12
N GLU A 612 1.87 11.62 -9.25
CA GLU A 612 2.42 12.28 -8.06
C GLU A 612 2.14 11.45 -6.81
N ILE A 613 3.18 11.14 -6.03
CA ILE A 613 3.07 10.38 -4.78
C ILE A 613 3.81 11.12 -3.66
N GLU A 614 3.06 11.71 -2.75
CA GLU A 614 3.61 12.62 -1.74
C GLU A 614 3.23 12.24 -0.31
N ASN A 615 4.16 12.38 0.64
CA ASN A 615 3.85 12.31 2.07
C ASN A 615 3.20 10.97 2.48
N CYS A 616 3.78 9.86 1.98
CA CYS A 616 3.34 8.50 2.25
C CYS A 616 4.31 7.75 3.18
N GLY A 617 3.77 6.92 4.08
CA GLY A 617 4.53 5.86 4.77
C GLY A 617 5.16 6.25 6.09
N LYS A 618 4.78 7.40 6.67
CA LYS A 618 5.45 8.01 7.84
C LYS A 618 5.03 7.47 9.21
N LEU A 619 4.06 6.55 9.28
CA LEU A 619 3.58 6.02 10.55
C LEU A 619 4.46 4.88 11.08
N ASN A 620 4.94 5.02 12.32
CA ASN A 620 5.76 4.03 13.04
C ASN A 620 4.92 2.79 13.42
N SER A 621 5.04 1.72 12.64
CA SER A 621 4.63 0.37 13.02
C SER A 621 5.49 -0.63 12.26
N ASP A 622 5.77 -1.81 12.85
CA ASP A 622 6.75 -2.85 12.47
C ASP A 622 6.59 -3.51 11.07
N PHE A 623 5.91 -2.86 10.13
CA PHE A 623 5.74 -3.32 8.76
C PHE A 623 6.98 -2.98 7.91
N TYR A 624 7.74 -4.01 7.52
CA TYR A 624 8.80 -3.92 6.52
C TYR A 624 8.26 -3.35 5.21
N GLY A 625 8.83 -2.26 4.66
CA GLY A 625 8.54 -1.90 3.26
C GLY A 625 7.97 -0.54 2.93
N LYS A 626 7.60 0.31 3.91
CA LYS A 626 6.68 1.43 3.66
C LYS A 626 7.27 2.56 2.84
N GLY A 627 6.49 3.12 1.93
CA GLY A 627 6.95 4.20 1.08
C GLY A 627 5.90 4.68 0.07
N GLY A 628 6.35 5.48 -0.89
CA GLY A 628 5.51 5.91 -2.01
C GLY A 628 5.03 4.70 -2.82
N ILE A 629 5.97 3.91 -3.34
CA ILE A 629 5.69 2.65 -4.05
C ILE A 629 6.40 1.49 -3.35
N THR A 630 5.66 0.43 -3.08
CA THR A 630 6.17 -0.81 -2.50
C THR A 630 5.73 -1.99 -3.36
N THR A 631 6.66 -2.85 -3.77
CA THR A 631 6.35 -4.08 -4.49
C THR A 631 7.05 -5.28 -3.87
N ILE A 632 6.33 -6.39 -3.78
CA ILE A 632 6.83 -7.64 -3.18
C ILE A 632 6.40 -8.82 -4.05
N ASP A 633 7.33 -9.68 -4.43
CA ASP A 633 7.10 -10.96 -5.15
C ASP A 633 6.38 -10.86 -6.52
N ASN A 634 7.05 -11.30 -7.59
CA ASN A 634 6.49 -11.50 -8.93
C ASN A 634 5.80 -10.24 -9.54
N VAL A 635 6.29 -9.05 -9.20
CA VAL A 635 5.82 -7.77 -9.76
C VAL A 635 6.86 -7.20 -10.74
N ASN A 636 6.50 -7.04 -12.01
CA ASN A 636 7.28 -6.27 -12.98
C ASN A 636 6.90 -4.79 -12.86
N LEU A 637 7.73 -4.00 -12.17
CA LEU A 637 7.44 -2.59 -11.89
C LEU A 637 7.95 -1.68 -13.01
N LYS A 638 7.08 -0.79 -13.51
CA LYS A 638 7.43 0.29 -14.43
C LYS A 638 7.02 1.63 -13.85
N VAL A 639 7.97 2.50 -13.51
CA VAL A 639 7.69 3.87 -13.04
C VAL A 639 8.23 4.86 -14.06
N LEU A 640 7.35 5.66 -14.65
CA LEU A 640 7.66 6.52 -15.77
C LEU A 640 7.22 7.95 -15.45
N ASN A 641 8.05 8.94 -15.75
CA ASN A 641 7.70 10.37 -15.73
C ASN A 641 7.02 10.84 -14.42
N SER A 642 7.29 10.19 -13.29
CA SER A 642 6.52 10.36 -12.05
C SER A 642 7.29 11.16 -11.00
N ASN A 643 6.58 11.71 -10.02
CA ASN A 643 7.18 12.48 -8.93
C ASN A 643 6.81 11.87 -7.57
N LEU A 644 7.82 11.37 -6.86
CA LEU A 644 7.70 10.82 -5.53
C LEU A 644 8.44 11.73 -4.56
N SER A 645 7.72 12.35 -3.62
CA SER A 645 8.34 13.28 -2.66
C SER A 645 7.88 13.12 -1.22
N ASN A 646 8.78 13.41 -0.28
CA ASN A 646 8.46 13.47 1.15
C ASN A 646 7.90 12.15 1.71
N ASN A 647 8.31 11.00 1.18
CA ASN A 647 7.83 9.67 1.61
C ASN A 647 8.81 9.04 2.62
N PHE A 648 8.45 7.96 3.31
CA PHE A 648 9.42 7.25 4.16
C PHE A 648 10.53 6.59 3.31
N TRP A 649 10.14 5.66 2.44
CA TRP A 649 10.92 5.26 1.26
C TRP A 649 10.28 5.83 -0.01
N GLY A 650 11.07 6.19 -1.01
CA GLY A 650 10.51 6.59 -2.30
C GLY A 650 9.93 5.38 -3.02
N ILE A 651 10.79 4.45 -3.42
CA ILE A 651 10.43 3.18 -4.08
C ILE A 651 11.12 2.03 -3.35
N PHE A 652 10.37 0.99 -2.99
CA PHE A 652 10.92 -0.26 -2.47
C PHE A 652 10.42 -1.44 -3.30
N ALA A 653 11.34 -2.12 -4.00
CA ALA A 653 11.04 -3.31 -4.78
C ALA A 653 11.77 -4.52 -4.21
N TRP A 654 11.01 -5.56 -3.88
CA TRP A 654 11.51 -6.74 -3.18
C TRP A 654 11.03 -8.03 -3.84
N ASN A 655 11.96 -8.97 -4.06
CA ASN A 655 11.65 -10.33 -4.50
C ASN A 655 12.04 -11.33 -3.40
N SER A 656 11.05 -11.98 -2.76
CA SER A 656 11.24 -12.61 -1.44
C SER A 656 11.35 -14.14 -1.42
N THR A 657 10.58 -14.97 -2.17
CA THR A 657 10.87 -16.45 -2.34
C THR A 657 9.90 -17.34 -3.15
N TYR A 658 8.65 -16.98 -3.48
CA TYR A 658 7.63 -18.00 -3.88
C TYR A 658 7.55 -18.35 -5.39
N GLY A 659 8.07 -19.52 -5.83
CA GLY A 659 7.79 -20.19 -7.14
C GLY A 659 8.95 -20.30 -8.17
N GLU A 660 9.37 -21.50 -8.58
CA GLU A 660 10.65 -21.79 -9.27
C GLU A 660 10.99 -21.04 -10.61
N ASN A 661 10.12 -20.16 -11.15
CA ASN A 661 10.28 -19.51 -12.47
C ASN A 661 10.08 -17.98 -12.52
N SER A 662 10.03 -17.23 -11.40
CA SER A 662 9.67 -15.80 -11.51
C SER A 662 10.81 -14.92 -12.04
N ILE A 663 10.50 -14.22 -13.13
CA ILE A 663 11.38 -13.27 -13.83
C ILE A 663 10.84 -11.87 -13.53
N GLN A 664 11.57 -11.10 -12.72
CA GLN A 664 11.23 -9.69 -12.42
C GLN A 664 12.06 -8.74 -13.29
N ASN A 665 11.39 -7.84 -13.99
CA ASN A 665 11.99 -6.78 -14.81
C ASN A 665 11.46 -5.42 -14.35
N ASP A 666 12.32 -4.66 -13.70
CA ASP A 666 11.95 -3.34 -13.19
C ASP A 666 12.55 -2.24 -14.05
N THR A 667 11.75 -1.19 -14.30
CA THR A 667 12.11 -0.06 -15.15
C THR A 667 11.66 1.23 -14.48
N ILE A 668 12.60 2.14 -14.23
CA ILE A 668 12.34 3.47 -13.69
C ILE A 668 12.94 4.47 -14.69
N VAL A 669 12.12 5.39 -15.21
CA VAL A 669 12.57 6.33 -16.25
C VAL A 669 11.98 7.71 -16.01
N ASN A 670 12.82 8.74 -16.14
CA ASN A 670 12.44 10.15 -16.00
C ASN A 670 11.66 10.45 -14.71
N THR A 671 11.95 9.73 -13.63
CA THR A 671 11.22 9.80 -12.37
C THR A 671 12.01 10.62 -11.36
N LYS A 672 11.31 11.52 -10.65
CA LYS A 672 11.87 12.27 -9.53
C LYS A 672 11.56 11.54 -8.23
N VAL A 673 12.59 11.20 -7.46
CA VAL A 673 12.46 10.63 -6.12
C VAL A 673 13.23 11.52 -5.14
N ALA A 674 12.50 12.29 -4.35
CA ALA A 674 13.11 13.31 -3.52
C ALA A 674 12.59 13.37 -2.09
N ASN A 675 13.42 13.87 -1.19
CA ASN A 675 13.03 14.12 0.19
C ASN A 675 12.52 12.89 0.95
N SER A 676 12.95 11.68 0.59
CA SER A 676 12.56 10.49 1.37
C SER A 676 13.22 10.52 2.76
N ASP A 677 12.51 10.09 3.81
CA ASP A 677 13.03 10.13 5.18
C ASP A 677 14.18 9.12 5.37
N SER A 678 14.15 7.99 4.66
CA SER A 678 15.18 6.94 4.75
C SER A 678 15.87 6.70 3.40
N ILE A 679 15.43 5.74 2.59
CA ILE A 679 16.05 5.44 1.29
C ILE A 679 15.20 6.01 0.14
N GLY A 680 15.84 6.61 -0.87
CA GLY A 680 15.15 7.04 -2.09
C GLY A 680 14.57 5.85 -2.87
N ILE A 681 15.44 5.03 -3.45
CA ILE A 681 15.05 3.81 -4.17
C ILE A 681 15.80 2.63 -3.56
N TYR A 682 15.08 1.56 -3.21
CA TYR A 682 15.65 0.35 -2.66
C TYR A 682 15.20 -0.88 -3.45
N ILE A 683 16.15 -1.52 -4.13
CA ILE A 683 15.97 -2.81 -4.81
C ILE A 683 16.60 -3.93 -3.98
N ARG A 684 15.78 -4.88 -3.52
CA ARG A 684 16.19 -5.97 -2.65
C ARG A 684 15.89 -7.33 -3.28
N CYS A 685 16.90 -8.20 -3.30
CA CYS A 685 16.78 -9.58 -3.79
C CYS A 685 17.07 -10.58 -2.66
N ASP A 686 16.09 -11.40 -2.26
CA ASP A 686 16.30 -12.48 -1.28
C ASP A 686 16.45 -13.87 -1.93
N SER A 687 16.87 -14.88 -1.15
CA SER A 687 17.33 -16.20 -1.62
C SER A 687 16.38 -16.93 -2.57
N GLY A 688 16.88 -17.47 -3.68
CA GLY A 688 16.20 -18.48 -4.50
C GLY A 688 15.69 -18.02 -5.86
N LYS A 689 15.70 -16.70 -6.19
CA LYS A 689 15.34 -16.17 -7.54
C LYS A 689 15.99 -14.84 -7.89
N ALA A 690 16.08 -14.53 -9.17
CA ALA A 690 16.87 -13.42 -9.73
C ALA A 690 16.00 -12.32 -10.36
N PHE A 691 16.38 -11.05 -10.19
CA PHE A 691 15.95 -10.00 -11.13
C PHE A 691 16.59 -10.27 -12.49
N GLN A 692 15.78 -10.31 -13.54
CA GLN A 692 16.29 -10.49 -14.90
C GLN A 692 16.87 -9.20 -15.44
N SER A 693 16.23 -8.07 -15.17
CA SER A 693 16.80 -6.75 -15.45
C SER A 693 16.28 -5.70 -14.49
N VAL A 694 17.14 -4.74 -14.18
CA VAL A 694 16.79 -3.50 -13.49
C VAL A 694 17.35 -2.34 -14.32
N TYR A 695 16.47 -1.47 -14.81
CA TYR A 695 16.80 -0.36 -15.71
C TYR A 695 16.38 0.98 -15.11
N LEU A 696 17.34 1.89 -14.92
CA LEU A 696 17.11 3.25 -14.42
C LEU A 696 17.70 4.27 -15.39
N GLU A 697 16.88 5.19 -15.92
CA GLU A 697 17.32 6.18 -16.90
C GLU A 697 16.68 7.56 -16.70
N GLY A 698 17.51 8.61 -16.61
CA GLY A 698 17.02 9.99 -16.61
C GLY A 698 16.33 10.42 -15.30
N ASP A 699 16.53 9.65 -14.23
CA ASP A 699 15.89 9.89 -12.94
C ASP A 699 16.61 10.96 -12.11
N SER A 700 15.87 11.64 -11.24
CA SER A 700 16.39 12.64 -10.29
C SER A 700 16.18 12.16 -8.86
N ILE A 701 17.25 11.69 -8.21
CA ILE A 701 17.22 11.07 -6.88
C ILE A 701 17.94 11.99 -5.90
N LEU A 702 17.19 12.84 -5.18
CA LEU A 702 17.78 13.98 -4.45
C LEU A 702 17.25 14.16 -3.03
N ASN A 703 18.10 14.61 -2.11
CA ASN A 703 17.70 14.98 -0.75
C ASN A 703 17.02 13.85 0.02
N ASN A 704 17.36 12.59 -0.25
CA ASN A 704 16.83 11.47 0.53
C ASN A 704 17.62 11.34 1.85
N GLY A 705 17.27 10.41 2.74
CA GLY A 705 18.05 10.12 3.94
C GLY A 705 19.42 9.51 3.60
N TRP A 706 19.95 8.65 4.47
CA TRP A 706 21.25 7.99 4.33
C TRP A 706 21.63 7.43 2.94
N ILE A 707 20.71 6.91 2.13
CA ILE A 707 21.03 6.35 0.80
C ILE A 707 20.04 6.82 -0.29
N GLY A 708 20.57 7.28 -1.42
CA GLY A 708 19.78 7.66 -2.60
C GLY A 708 19.20 6.44 -3.32
N LEU A 709 20.08 5.55 -3.79
CA LEU A 709 19.74 4.29 -4.45
C LEU A 709 20.51 3.14 -3.79
N LEU A 710 19.79 2.17 -3.23
CA LEU A 710 20.34 0.98 -2.59
C LEU A 710 19.97 -0.27 -3.38
N ILE A 711 20.97 -1.13 -3.62
CA ILE A 711 20.78 -2.45 -4.21
C ILE A 711 21.41 -3.51 -3.31
N THR A 712 20.62 -4.51 -2.90
CA THR A 712 21.08 -5.61 -2.01
C THR A 712 20.72 -7.01 -2.51
N GLY A 713 21.52 -8.00 -2.12
CA GLY A 713 21.27 -9.44 -2.36
C GLY A 713 21.48 -10.32 -1.11
N TYR A 714 20.66 -11.36 -0.92
CA TYR A 714 20.66 -12.29 0.23
C TYR A 714 21.10 -13.74 -0.13
N LYS A 715 21.48 -14.51 0.90
CA LYS A 715 22.09 -15.87 0.96
C LYS A 715 21.61 -16.95 -0.05
N GLY A 716 22.54 -17.77 -0.57
CA GLY A 716 22.30 -19.19 -0.93
C GLY A 716 21.77 -19.50 -2.34
N GLU A 717 22.70 -19.90 -3.23
CA GLU A 717 22.54 -20.40 -4.61
C GLU A 717 22.28 -19.36 -5.73
N THR A 718 23.13 -19.40 -6.79
CA THR A 718 23.04 -18.93 -8.21
C THR A 718 22.15 -17.73 -8.63
N THR A 719 21.55 -16.97 -7.72
CA THR A 719 20.46 -16.03 -7.98
C THR A 719 20.82 -14.63 -7.51
N GLY A 720 20.65 -13.63 -8.38
CA GLY A 720 21.07 -12.23 -8.24
C GLY A 720 20.56 -11.38 -9.41
N ILE A 721 20.96 -10.12 -9.55
CA ILE A 721 20.56 -9.29 -10.71
C ILE A 721 21.37 -9.71 -11.95
N ARG A 722 20.70 -10.06 -13.05
CA ARG A 722 21.36 -10.52 -14.30
C ARG A 722 21.78 -9.41 -15.26
N ASP A 723 21.07 -8.29 -15.27
CA ASP A 723 21.36 -7.12 -16.10
C ASP A 723 20.97 -5.86 -15.31
N LEU A 724 21.95 -5.13 -14.79
CA LEU A 724 21.73 -3.86 -14.11
C LEU A 724 22.25 -2.73 -14.97
N ARG A 725 21.37 -1.76 -15.26
CA ARG A 725 21.64 -0.63 -16.12
C ARG A 725 21.16 0.66 -15.47
N ILE A 726 22.09 1.56 -15.16
CA ILE A 726 21.82 2.83 -14.49
C ILE A 726 22.50 3.94 -15.29
N TYR A 727 21.74 4.79 -15.97
CA TYR A 727 22.24 5.79 -16.92
C TYR A 727 21.58 7.15 -16.79
N SER A 728 22.30 8.21 -17.12
CA SER A 728 21.72 9.57 -17.24
C SER A 728 20.98 10.08 -15.99
N ASN A 729 21.23 9.52 -14.81
CA ASN A 729 20.56 9.91 -13.58
C ASN A 729 21.31 11.04 -12.86
N PHE A 730 20.58 11.85 -12.11
CA PHE A 730 21.13 12.88 -11.22
C PHE A 730 20.88 12.48 -9.76
N ILE A 731 21.95 12.18 -9.03
CA ILE A 731 21.90 11.51 -7.71
C ILE A 731 22.72 12.33 -6.71
N GLY A 732 22.14 12.78 -5.60
CA GLY A 732 22.88 13.68 -4.72
C GLY A 732 22.15 14.33 -3.54
N ASP A 733 22.92 15.13 -2.79
CA ASP A 733 22.44 16.00 -1.69
C ASP A 733 21.65 15.28 -0.58
N ASN A 734 21.99 14.02 -0.28
CA ASN A 734 21.35 13.26 0.79
C ASN A 734 21.53 13.93 2.18
N ARG A 735 20.61 13.61 3.11
CA ARG A 735 20.44 14.29 4.40
C ARG A 735 20.54 13.28 5.55
N GLU A 736 21.69 13.17 6.20
CA GLU A 736 21.82 12.85 7.64
C GLU A 736 23.28 13.05 8.14
N THR A 737 23.46 13.29 9.44
CA THR A 737 24.66 13.97 10.01
C THR A 737 25.86 13.06 10.32
N GLY A 738 26.19 12.09 9.47
CA GLY A 738 27.31 11.16 9.70
C GLY A 738 28.10 10.78 8.44
N ASP A 739 29.28 10.19 8.62
CA ASP A 739 30.26 9.83 7.56
C ASP A 739 29.79 8.72 6.57
N GLN A 740 28.48 8.49 6.39
CA GLN A 740 27.93 7.35 5.65
C GLN A 740 26.83 7.69 4.62
N ASP A 741 26.65 8.96 4.24
CA ASP A 741 25.68 9.29 3.19
C ASP A 741 26.15 8.80 1.82
N VAL A 742 25.33 8.00 1.12
CA VAL A 742 25.70 7.38 -0.17
C VAL A 742 24.70 7.70 -1.28
N GLY A 743 25.20 8.11 -2.45
CA GLY A 743 24.39 8.31 -3.65
C GLY A 743 23.83 7.00 -4.19
N LEU A 744 24.72 6.09 -4.62
CA LEU A 744 24.40 4.74 -5.05
C LEU A 744 25.23 3.72 -4.25
N ALA A 745 24.57 2.74 -3.64
CA ALA A 745 25.22 1.69 -2.88
C ALA A 745 24.90 0.28 -3.42
N LEU A 746 25.95 -0.53 -3.57
CA LEU A 746 25.87 -1.96 -3.86
C LEU A 746 26.35 -2.75 -2.63
N TYR A 747 25.43 -3.41 -1.92
CA TYR A 747 25.71 -4.06 -0.62
C TYR A 747 25.35 -5.55 -0.57
N GLU A 748 26.09 -6.29 0.26
CA GLU A 748 25.74 -7.63 0.75
C GLU A 748 25.36 -7.57 2.24
N TRP A 749 24.19 -8.07 2.63
CA TRP A 749 23.71 -8.01 4.02
C TRP A 749 23.79 -9.39 4.70
N ASN A 750 24.52 -9.48 5.83
CA ASN A 750 24.70 -10.66 6.70
C ASN A 750 24.99 -12.02 6.00
N ALA A 751 26.24 -12.49 6.15
CA ALA A 751 26.72 -13.89 6.15
C ALA A 751 27.62 -14.34 4.95
N PRO A 752 28.46 -15.38 5.15
CA PRO A 752 29.66 -15.69 4.37
C PRO A 752 29.35 -16.27 2.98
N GLU A 753 30.34 -16.12 2.08
CA GLU A 753 30.53 -16.74 0.75
C GLU A 753 29.28 -17.25 -0.01
N GLY A 754 28.95 -16.63 -1.17
CA GLY A 754 28.15 -17.31 -2.22
C GLY A 754 26.98 -16.57 -2.89
N THR A 755 27.22 -15.47 -3.60
CA THR A 755 26.31 -14.95 -4.66
C THR A 755 27.19 -14.60 -5.88
N ASN A 756 26.70 -14.76 -7.11
CA ASN A 756 27.42 -14.32 -8.32
C ASN A 756 26.49 -13.36 -9.05
N ALA A 757 26.93 -12.12 -9.30
CA ALA A 757 26.17 -11.10 -9.98
C ALA A 757 26.88 -10.74 -11.31
N PHE A 758 26.15 -10.68 -12.42
CA PHE A 758 26.71 -10.53 -13.78
C PHE A 758 26.17 -9.27 -14.46
N GLY A 759 27.01 -8.52 -15.17
CA GLY A 759 26.55 -7.53 -16.16
C GLY A 759 26.16 -6.13 -15.63
N PHE A 760 26.83 -5.62 -14.61
CA PHE A 760 26.54 -4.30 -14.04
C PHE A 760 27.14 -3.18 -14.90
N LYS A 761 26.30 -2.27 -15.36
CA LYS A 761 26.71 -1.08 -16.12
C LYS A 761 26.18 0.18 -15.45
N ILE A 762 27.09 0.97 -14.90
CA ILE A 762 26.81 2.29 -14.33
C ILE A 762 27.36 3.33 -15.31
N GLY A 763 26.47 3.98 -16.05
CA GLY A 763 26.81 4.89 -17.14
C GLY A 763 27.06 4.18 -18.49
N GLU A 764 26.87 4.91 -19.58
CA GLU A 764 27.11 4.46 -20.96
C GLU A 764 27.68 5.57 -21.85
N GLU A 765 28.14 5.26 -23.08
CA GLU A 765 28.71 6.25 -24.00
C GLU A 765 27.73 7.41 -24.20
N ASN A 766 28.11 8.61 -23.74
CA ASN A 766 27.28 9.82 -23.74
C ASN A 766 26.02 9.77 -22.83
N LEU A 767 25.89 8.78 -21.96
CA LEU A 767 24.75 8.56 -21.04
C LEU A 767 25.26 8.30 -19.61
N GLY A 768 26.12 9.18 -19.11
CA GLY A 768 26.69 9.09 -17.77
C GLY A 768 25.75 9.60 -16.68
N ASN A 769 25.86 9.04 -15.48
CA ASN A 769 25.18 9.60 -14.31
C ASN A 769 25.96 10.77 -13.73
N HIS A 770 25.28 11.64 -12.99
CA HIS A 770 25.89 12.74 -12.25
C HIS A 770 25.62 12.57 -10.75
N PHE A 771 26.68 12.29 -10.02
CA PHE A 771 26.72 12.21 -8.57
C PHE A 771 27.18 13.55 -7.99
N TYR A 772 26.43 14.13 -7.07
CA TYR A 772 26.66 15.49 -6.57
C TYR A 772 26.42 15.64 -5.06
N GLY A 773 27.16 16.55 -4.43
CA GLY A 773 26.97 16.93 -3.02
C GLY A 773 27.87 16.13 -2.07
N ASN A 774 27.93 16.52 -0.80
CA ASN A 774 28.86 15.98 0.20
C ASN A 774 28.49 14.57 0.68
N ILE A 775 28.55 13.60 -0.24
CA ILE A 775 28.21 12.18 -0.07
C ILE A 775 29.33 11.31 -0.64
N THR A 776 29.31 10.01 -0.35
CA THR A 776 29.98 9.03 -1.22
C THR A 776 29.12 8.83 -2.47
N GLY A 777 29.63 9.19 -3.65
CA GLY A 777 28.87 9.12 -4.90
C GLY A 777 28.43 7.69 -5.20
N LEU A 778 29.39 6.77 -5.27
CA LEU A 778 29.16 5.34 -5.49
C LEU A 778 29.94 4.52 -4.46
N HIS A 779 29.26 3.67 -3.70
CA HIS A 779 29.85 2.74 -2.74
C HIS A 779 29.65 1.29 -3.17
N ILE A 780 30.74 0.53 -3.27
CA ILE A 780 30.77 -0.87 -3.68
C ILE A 780 31.32 -1.72 -2.54
N ALA A 781 30.43 -2.47 -1.88
CA ALA A 781 30.75 -3.35 -0.78
C ALA A 781 30.34 -4.80 -1.09
N THR A 782 30.76 -5.32 -2.25
CA THR A 782 30.43 -6.68 -2.72
C THR A 782 31.54 -7.30 -3.58
N SER A 783 32.11 -8.44 -3.16
CA SER A 783 33.09 -9.21 -3.98
C SER A 783 32.44 -9.94 -5.14
N LYS A 784 31.13 -9.78 -5.35
CA LYS A 784 30.32 -10.65 -6.19
C LYS A 784 29.82 -9.97 -7.45
N ALA A 785 30.10 -8.68 -7.61
CA ALA A 785 29.87 -7.94 -8.84
C ALA A 785 30.98 -8.28 -9.86
N LYS A 786 30.72 -9.25 -10.76
CA LYS A 786 31.66 -9.62 -11.83
C LYS A 786 31.46 -8.75 -13.06
N GLY A 787 32.54 -8.17 -13.57
CA GLY A 787 32.52 -7.34 -14.79
C GLY A 787 31.78 -6.02 -14.61
N LEU A 788 31.84 -5.41 -13.43
CA LEU A 788 31.25 -4.11 -13.15
C LEU A 788 31.95 -3.05 -14.01
N THR A 789 31.19 -2.40 -14.89
CA THR A 789 31.67 -1.29 -15.72
C THR A 789 31.05 0.01 -15.26
N ILE A 790 31.90 0.96 -14.87
CA ILE A 790 31.56 2.33 -14.52
C ILE A 790 32.14 3.19 -15.64
N LYS A 791 31.29 3.87 -16.40
CA LYS A 791 31.77 4.66 -17.54
C LYS A 791 31.02 5.97 -17.73
N HIS A 792 31.76 7.02 -18.11
CA HIS A 792 31.23 8.34 -18.46
C HIS A 792 30.45 9.09 -17.38
N ASN A 793 30.52 8.66 -16.12
CA ASN A 793 29.86 9.32 -15.00
C ASN A 793 30.63 10.56 -14.56
N LYS A 794 29.92 11.46 -13.86
CA LYS A 794 30.47 12.65 -13.24
C LYS A 794 30.26 12.59 -11.74
N PHE A 795 31.35 12.71 -10.98
CA PHE A 795 31.38 12.76 -9.52
C PHE A 795 31.89 14.14 -9.12
N GLU A 796 31.00 15.01 -8.62
CA GLU A 796 31.31 16.40 -8.32
C GLU A 796 30.95 16.79 -6.88
N ASN A 797 31.89 17.44 -6.18
CA ASN A 797 31.75 17.91 -4.80
C ASN A 797 31.38 16.80 -3.80
N ASN A 798 31.81 15.56 -4.07
CA ASN A 798 31.59 14.40 -3.23
C ASN A 798 32.63 14.27 -2.11
N ALA A 799 32.26 13.68 -0.98
CA ALA A 799 33.24 13.26 0.03
C ALA A 799 34.18 12.22 -0.59
N THR A 800 33.61 11.21 -1.24
CA THR A 800 34.33 10.24 -2.07
C THR A 800 33.56 10.05 -3.37
N GLY A 801 34.22 10.15 -4.52
CA GLY A 801 33.57 9.88 -5.81
C GLY A 801 33.12 8.43 -5.90
N ILE A 802 34.08 7.50 -5.90
CA ILE A 802 33.83 6.05 -5.83
C ILE A 802 34.59 5.45 -4.65
N GLU A 803 33.89 4.71 -3.80
CA GLU A 803 34.45 3.92 -2.71
C GLU A 803 34.30 2.41 -3.01
N ILE A 804 35.42 1.69 -2.99
CA ILE A 804 35.49 0.25 -3.24
C ILE A 804 35.99 -0.43 -1.97
N PHE A 805 35.07 -1.05 -1.24
CA PHE A 805 35.38 -1.82 -0.03
C PHE A 805 35.64 -3.29 -0.34
N LYS A 806 34.86 -3.87 -1.25
CA LYS A 806 34.99 -5.26 -1.69
C LYS A 806 34.57 -5.36 -3.16
N ALA A 807 35.40 -5.94 -4.03
CA ALA A 807 35.12 -6.12 -5.47
C ALA A 807 36.04 -7.19 -6.08
N ASP A 808 35.63 -7.82 -7.20
CA ASP A 808 36.44 -8.80 -7.95
C ASP A 808 37.20 -8.11 -9.10
N SER A 809 36.46 -7.60 -10.11
CA SER A 809 37.00 -6.88 -11.26
C SER A 809 36.11 -5.69 -11.66
N ILE A 810 36.69 -4.48 -11.64
CA ILE A 810 36.02 -3.23 -11.98
C ILE A 810 36.76 -2.53 -13.13
N LEU A 811 36.01 -2.08 -14.12
CA LEU A 811 36.47 -1.13 -15.14
C LEU A 811 35.86 0.25 -14.87
N ILE A 812 36.69 1.24 -14.56
CA ILE A 812 36.34 2.66 -14.49
C ILE A 812 36.89 3.33 -15.76
N PHE A 813 36.02 3.95 -16.55
CA PHE A 813 36.36 4.39 -17.90
C PHE A 813 35.74 5.75 -18.26
N SER A 814 36.59 6.73 -18.56
CA SER A 814 36.13 8.05 -19.01
C SER A 814 35.16 8.76 -18.06
N ASP A 815 35.30 8.51 -16.76
CA ASP A 815 34.58 9.22 -15.70
C ASP A 815 35.29 10.53 -15.33
N THR A 816 34.54 11.49 -14.80
CA THR A 816 35.05 12.79 -14.34
C THR A 816 34.91 12.90 -12.83
N PHE A 817 36.01 13.15 -12.13
CA PHE A 817 36.08 13.36 -10.68
C PHE A 817 36.52 14.79 -10.38
N LYS A 818 35.61 15.63 -9.90
CA LYS A 818 35.84 17.06 -9.72
C LYS A 818 35.54 17.51 -8.30
N ASN A 819 36.50 18.20 -7.67
CA ASN A 819 36.33 18.82 -6.34
C ASN A 819 35.87 17.84 -5.23
N ASN A 820 36.22 16.56 -5.33
CA ASN A 820 35.91 15.58 -4.31
C ASN A 820 37.01 15.55 -3.23
N ALA A 821 36.73 15.04 -2.03
CA ALA A 821 37.83 14.83 -1.06
C ALA A 821 38.74 13.69 -1.54
N TYR A 822 38.13 12.57 -1.95
CA TYR A 822 38.78 11.47 -2.68
C TYR A 822 38.07 11.25 -4.03
N GLY A 823 38.83 11.09 -5.12
CA GLY A 823 38.24 10.71 -6.42
C GLY A 823 37.79 9.25 -6.41
N VAL A 824 38.74 8.32 -6.26
CA VAL A 824 38.49 6.89 -6.06
C VAL A 824 39.21 6.43 -4.79
N TYR A 825 38.51 5.75 -3.89
CA TYR A 825 39.04 5.17 -2.66
C TYR A 825 38.92 3.65 -2.71
N ILE A 826 40.03 2.93 -2.53
CA ILE A 826 40.09 1.46 -2.54
C ILE A 826 40.54 0.96 -1.17
N TYR A 827 39.73 0.12 -0.52
CA TYR A 827 40.05 -0.50 0.76
C TYR A 827 40.85 -1.81 0.54
N GLY A 828 42.03 -1.94 1.15
CA GLY A 828 42.80 -3.19 1.15
C GLY A 828 42.48 -4.03 2.39
N SER A 829 41.74 -5.13 2.25
CA SER A 829 41.60 -6.13 3.32
C SER A 829 42.38 -7.40 2.96
N SER A 830 43.04 -7.98 3.96
CA SER A 830 44.17 -8.90 3.84
C SER A 830 43.84 -10.36 3.50
N GLU A 831 42.59 -10.71 3.16
CA GLU A 831 42.23 -12.15 3.12
C GLU A 831 41.52 -12.67 1.86
N ASP A 832 41.00 -11.86 0.91
CA ASP A 832 39.97 -12.42 0.01
C ASP A 832 39.85 -12.01 -1.48
N SER A 833 40.78 -11.29 -2.13
CA SER A 833 40.79 -11.26 -3.62
C SER A 833 41.98 -10.56 -4.29
N ALA A 834 42.44 -11.16 -5.39
CA ALA A 834 43.27 -10.51 -6.40
C ALA A 834 42.44 -9.48 -7.18
N ASN A 835 42.42 -8.22 -6.74
CA ASN A 835 41.61 -7.17 -7.35
C ASN A 835 42.25 -6.65 -8.65
N PHE A 836 41.75 -7.08 -9.81
CA PHE A 836 42.11 -6.48 -11.10
C PHE A 836 41.17 -5.30 -11.39
N ASN A 837 41.52 -4.12 -10.87
CA ASN A 837 40.80 -2.87 -11.16
C ASN A 837 41.53 -2.07 -12.23
N THR A 838 40.82 -1.67 -13.28
CA THR A 838 41.37 -0.82 -14.35
C THR A 838 40.69 0.53 -14.32
N ILE A 839 41.48 1.60 -14.19
CA ILE A 839 41.01 2.98 -14.28
C ILE A 839 41.69 3.60 -15.50
N THR A 840 40.92 4.00 -16.50
CA THR A 840 41.50 4.51 -17.74
C THR A 840 40.67 5.63 -18.35
N ARG A 841 41.36 6.61 -18.97
CA ARG A 841 40.76 7.79 -19.63
C ARG A 841 39.85 8.64 -18.73
N SER A 842 39.90 8.46 -17.42
CA SER A 842 39.16 9.28 -16.43
C SER A 842 39.96 10.52 -16.05
N SER A 843 39.26 11.61 -15.71
CA SER A 843 39.87 12.89 -15.35
C SER A 843 39.67 13.23 -13.88
N PHE A 844 40.71 13.70 -13.21
CA PHE A 844 40.68 14.12 -11.81
C PHE A 844 41.07 15.60 -11.72
N GLU A 845 40.14 16.47 -11.31
CA GLU A 845 40.33 17.92 -11.25
C GLU A 845 39.97 18.46 -9.85
N GLY A 846 40.88 19.18 -9.19
CA GLY A 846 40.56 19.92 -7.96
C GLY A 846 40.21 19.08 -6.72
N ASN A 847 40.51 17.78 -6.70
CA ASN A 847 40.25 16.92 -5.54
C ASN A 847 41.23 17.22 -4.38
N TYR A 848 40.74 17.27 -3.14
CA TYR A 848 41.44 17.87 -1.98
C TYR A 848 42.57 17.03 -1.38
N SER A 849 42.41 15.71 -1.31
CA SER A 849 43.38 14.81 -0.66
C SER A 849 44.18 14.03 -1.71
N GLN A 850 43.50 13.15 -2.48
CA GLN A 850 44.11 12.32 -3.51
C GLN A 850 43.11 12.03 -4.64
N GLY A 851 43.59 11.98 -5.89
CA GLY A 851 42.77 11.54 -7.04
C GLY A 851 42.37 10.07 -6.91
N ILE A 852 43.33 9.19 -6.61
CA ILE A 852 43.12 7.78 -6.30
C ILE A 852 43.85 7.45 -5.00
N TYR A 853 43.15 6.90 -4.02
CA TYR A 853 43.66 6.49 -2.71
C TYR A 853 43.53 4.97 -2.54
N ILE A 854 44.56 4.33 -2.00
CA ILE A 854 44.57 2.90 -1.65
C ILE A 854 44.89 2.80 -0.16
N GLY A 855 43.95 2.29 0.65
CA GLY A 855 44.12 2.13 2.09
C GLY A 855 44.95 0.90 2.43
N ASP A 856 46.04 1.10 3.18
CA ASP A 856 47.00 0.05 3.57
C ASP A 856 46.69 -0.44 4.99
N TYR A 857 46.22 -1.68 5.13
CA TYR A 857 46.01 -2.35 6.42
C TYR A 857 46.54 -3.79 6.38
N SER A 858 47.82 -3.97 6.05
CA SER A 858 48.56 -5.12 6.57
C SER A 858 50.02 -4.77 6.82
N ASN A 859 50.52 -5.09 8.01
CA ASN A 859 51.91 -4.90 8.45
C ASN A 859 52.93 -5.78 7.69
N GLU A 860 52.56 -6.39 6.55
CA GLU A 860 53.46 -7.11 5.68
C GLU A 860 53.36 -6.51 4.28
N GLY A 861 54.25 -5.55 4.01
CA GLY A 861 54.27 -4.78 2.78
C GLY A 861 54.46 -5.64 1.55
N ILE A 862 53.39 -5.78 0.77
CA ILE A 862 53.47 -6.00 -0.68
C ILE A 862 52.50 -5.01 -1.34
N LEU A 863 52.99 -3.81 -1.62
CA LEU A 863 52.30 -2.80 -2.42
C LEU A 863 52.20 -3.29 -3.87
N LYS A 864 50.97 -3.52 -4.37
CA LYS A 864 50.72 -3.72 -5.80
C LYS A 864 50.39 -2.37 -6.45
N PRO A 865 51.04 -1.97 -7.57
CA PRO A 865 50.74 -0.71 -8.22
C PRO A 865 49.35 -0.72 -8.85
N VAL A 866 48.60 0.35 -8.62
CA VAL A 866 47.43 0.72 -9.42
C VAL A 866 47.93 1.27 -10.75
N ILE A 867 47.48 0.66 -11.86
CA ILE A 867 47.81 1.10 -13.21
C ILE A 867 47.08 2.42 -13.49
N LEU A 868 47.81 3.53 -13.40
CA LEU A 868 47.44 4.83 -13.95
C LEU A 868 47.98 4.93 -15.37
N SER A 869 47.18 4.56 -16.38
CA SER A 869 47.61 4.77 -17.77
C SER A 869 47.34 6.23 -18.18
N THR A 870 48.37 7.08 -18.22
CA THR A 870 48.36 8.34 -18.97
C THR A 870 49.24 8.23 -20.22
N ASN A 871 48.64 8.55 -21.37
CA ASN A 871 49.22 8.95 -22.66
C ASN A 871 49.77 7.94 -23.69
N TYR A 872 49.10 8.02 -24.86
CA TYR A 872 49.44 7.87 -26.28
C TYR A 872 50.90 7.64 -26.72
N ILE A 873 51.12 6.73 -27.69
CA ILE A 873 52.43 6.47 -28.33
C ILE A 873 52.31 6.36 -29.87
N GLU A 874 53.17 7.07 -30.60
CA GLU A 874 53.52 6.82 -32.03
C GLU A 874 54.95 6.24 -32.17
N SER A 875 55.30 5.79 -33.38
CA SER A 875 56.33 4.78 -33.76
C SER A 875 57.82 5.03 -33.45
N THR A 876 58.20 5.97 -32.60
CA THR A 876 59.49 6.05 -31.88
C THR A 876 59.36 7.25 -30.97
N GLN A 877 59.19 7.05 -29.67
CA GLN A 877 58.97 8.17 -28.75
C GLN A 877 59.56 7.92 -27.36
N THR A 878 59.58 9.03 -26.63
CA THR A 878 59.84 9.12 -25.21
C THR A 878 58.77 8.34 -24.42
N LEU A 879 59.14 7.18 -23.90
CA LEU A 879 58.39 6.42 -22.89
C LEU A 879 58.52 7.13 -21.54
N THR A 880 57.42 7.67 -21.03
CA THR A 880 57.34 8.20 -19.67
C THR A 880 56.48 7.27 -18.82
N VAL A 881 57.03 6.84 -17.69
CA VAL A 881 56.35 6.02 -16.68
C VAL A 881 56.42 6.78 -15.37
N GLU A 882 55.28 6.95 -14.72
CA GLU A 882 55.18 7.62 -13.44
C GLU A 882 54.59 6.67 -12.40
N GLY A 883 55.00 6.84 -11.14
CA GLY A 883 54.46 6.07 -10.02
C GLY A 883 54.43 6.92 -8.77
N THR A 884 53.52 6.58 -7.87
CA THR A 884 53.30 7.27 -6.59
C THR A 884 53.34 6.25 -5.44
N ASN A 885 53.28 6.72 -4.18
CA ASN A 885 53.21 5.87 -2.98
C ASN A 885 54.44 4.94 -2.78
N THR A 886 55.59 5.30 -3.34
CA THR A 886 56.86 4.62 -3.05
C THR A 886 57.47 5.22 -1.78
N PRO A 887 58.16 4.46 -0.90
CA PRO A 887 58.87 5.08 0.22
C PRO A 887 59.78 6.22 -0.26
N PRO A 888 59.84 7.37 0.42
CA PRO A 888 60.61 8.52 -0.04
C PRO A 888 62.08 8.18 -0.33
N TYR A 889 62.62 8.76 -1.40
CA TYR A 889 64.02 8.57 -1.82
C TYR A 889 64.41 7.12 -2.18
N SER A 890 63.44 6.27 -2.50
CA SER A 890 63.71 4.91 -2.96
C SER A 890 64.22 4.91 -4.39
N ARG A 891 65.16 4.00 -4.68
CA ARG A 891 65.62 3.70 -6.05
C ARG A 891 64.58 2.86 -6.76
N ILE A 892 64.22 3.23 -7.98
CA ILE A 892 63.22 2.56 -8.80
C ILE A 892 63.86 2.06 -10.08
N GLU A 893 63.88 0.76 -10.29
CA GLU A 893 64.32 0.12 -11.53
C GLU A 893 63.12 -0.25 -12.40
N ILE A 894 63.20 -0.01 -13.71
CA ILE A 894 62.13 -0.23 -14.69
C ILE A 894 62.57 -1.30 -15.69
N TYR A 895 61.66 -2.24 -15.97
CA TYR A 895 61.90 -3.36 -16.85
C TYR A 895 60.74 -3.57 -17.82
N GLU A 896 61.04 -4.09 -19.00
CA GLU A 896 60.10 -4.70 -19.93
C GLU A 896 59.84 -6.15 -19.49
N GLY A 897 58.58 -6.49 -19.27
CA GLY A 897 58.11 -7.81 -18.88
C GLY A 897 57.56 -8.63 -20.05
N ASP A 898 57.39 -9.93 -19.82
CA ASP A 898 56.64 -10.82 -20.69
C ASP A 898 55.19 -10.98 -20.17
N ASP A 899 54.27 -11.32 -21.08
CA ASP A 899 52.87 -11.72 -20.86
C ASP A 899 52.70 -12.65 -19.63
N GLY A 900 52.53 -12.05 -18.45
CA GLY A 900 52.09 -12.75 -17.23
C GLY A 900 53.12 -13.61 -16.49
N SER A 901 54.43 -13.50 -16.77
CA SER A 901 55.48 -14.28 -16.07
C SER A 901 56.28 -13.43 -15.06
N ILE A 902 56.14 -13.74 -13.75
CA ILE A 902 56.82 -13.06 -12.62
C ILE A 902 58.26 -13.60 -12.39
N SER A 903 58.74 -14.50 -13.25
CA SER A 903 60.09 -15.08 -13.16
C SER A 903 61.17 -14.10 -13.66
N TYR A 904 62.26 -13.96 -12.90
CA TYR A 904 63.40 -13.06 -13.19
C TYR A 904 64.14 -13.38 -14.52
N ASN A 905 63.90 -14.56 -15.13
CA ASN A 905 64.55 -14.95 -16.36
C ASN A 905 63.88 -14.33 -17.58
N GLY A 906 64.45 -13.24 -18.11
CA GLY A 906 64.13 -12.75 -19.47
C GLY A 906 63.74 -11.27 -19.59
N LYS A 907 63.55 -10.55 -18.48
CA LYS A 907 63.10 -9.13 -18.51
C LYS A 907 64.21 -8.19 -19.01
N ILE A 908 63.87 -7.24 -19.89
CA ILE A 908 64.82 -6.25 -20.44
C ILE A 908 64.83 -5.03 -19.51
N TYR A 909 65.99 -4.67 -18.97
CA TYR A 909 66.14 -3.47 -18.16
C TYR A 909 66.04 -2.21 -19.02
N LEU A 910 65.11 -1.31 -18.68
CA LEU A 910 64.82 -0.09 -19.43
C LEU A 910 65.48 1.14 -18.82
N GLY A 911 65.72 1.14 -17.50
CA GLY A 911 66.43 2.20 -16.79
C GLY A 911 65.99 2.32 -15.33
N GLU A 912 66.40 3.40 -14.66
CA GLU A 912 66.05 3.68 -13.26
C GLU A 912 65.73 5.15 -13.01
N THR A 913 65.03 5.41 -11.91
CA THR A 913 64.74 6.73 -11.35
C THR A 913 64.68 6.65 -9.82
N ASN A 914 64.41 7.75 -9.13
CA ASN A 914 64.19 7.76 -7.68
C ASN A 914 62.85 8.40 -7.34
N SER A 915 62.25 7.99 -6.22
CA SER A 915 61.10 8.70 -5.65
C SER A 915 61.52 10.00 -4.95
N ASP A 916 60.65 11.01 -5.05
CA ASP A 916 60.75 12.28 -4.36
C ASP A 916 60.39 12.14 -2.86
N GLU A 917 60.37 13.27 -2.16
CA GLU A 917 60.03 13.34 -0.74
C GLU A 917 58.59 12.87 -0.40
N ASN A 918 57.71 12.88 -1.40
CA ASN A 918 56.31 12.45 -1.30
C ASN A 918 56.10 11.04 -1.85
N GLY A 919 57.16 10.36 -2.29
CA GLY A 919 57.07 9.02 -2.84
C GLY A 919 56.67 8.94 -4.31
N ASN A 920 56.69 10.07 -5.04
CA ASN A 920 56.41 10.12 -6.47
C ASN A 920 57.69 9.98 -7.27
N TRP A 921 57.64 9.27 -8.40
CA TRP A 921 58.76 9.16 -9.32
C TRP A 921 58.29 9.24 -10.75
N VAL A 922 59.18 9.73 -11.61
CA VAL A 922 58.98 9.74 -13.06
C VAL A 922 60.23 9.17 -13.70
N PHE A 923 60.04 8.22 -14.60
CA PHE A 923 61.05 7.66 -15.45
C PHE A 923 60.75 8.01 -16.89
N THR A 924 61.76 8.45 -17.63
CA THR A 924 61.61 8.85 -19.02
C THR A 924 62.75 8.27 -19.84
N THR A 925 62.44 7.47 -20.86
CA THR A 925 63.43 6.87 -21.76
C THR A 925 62.95 6.91 -23.22
N THR A 926 63.83 6.69 -24.18
CA THR A 926 63.43 6.56 -25.58
C THR A 926 63.25 5.08 -25.90
N TYR A 927 62.05 4.67 -26.33
CA TYR A 927 61.73 3.27 -26.60
C TYR A 927 61.21 3.11 -28.03
N THR A 928 61.66 2.06 -28.71
CA THR A 928 61.27 1.74 -30.10
C THR A 928 60.66 0.35 -30.11
N ASN A 929 59.34 0.24 -30.34
CA ASN A 929 58.66 -1.04 -30.50
C ASN A 929 58.69 -1.47 -31.97
N PRO A 930 59.45 -2.52 -32.35
CA PRO A 930 59.52 -2.97 -33.74
C PRO A 930 58.27 -3.73 -34.22
N ASP A 931 57.43 -4.25 -33.32
CA ASP A 931 56.41 -5.27 -33.65
C ASP A 931 54.95 -4.85 -33.34
N TYR A 932 54.72 -3.61 -32.87
CA TYR A 932 53.38 -3.10 -32.50
C TYR A 932 52.59 -4.00 -31.53
N SER A 933 53.28 -4.82 -30.73
CA SER A 933 52.71 -5.66 -29.68
C SER A 933 52.48 -4.86 -28.38
N ASN A 934 51.64 -5.38 -27.49
CA ASN A 934 51.48 -4.84 -26.13
C ASN A 934 52.85 -4.81 -25.44
N ILE A 935 53.23 -3.67 -24.88
CA ILE A 935 54.43 -3.56 -24.05
C ILE A 935 53.99 -3.72 -22.61
N TYR A 936 54.62 -4.66 -21.90
CA TYR A 936 54.41 -4.92 -20.49
C TYR A 936 55.53 -4.24 -19.71
N ILE A 937 55.21 -3.29 -18.82
CA ILE A 937 56.21 -2.59 -18.01
C ILE A 937 56.05 -2.99 -16.55
N THR A 938 57.16 -3.33 -15.89
CA THR A 938 57.22 -3.61 -14.45
C THR A 938 58.30 -2.78 -13.78
N ALA A 939 58.14 -2.52 -12.48
CA ALA A 939 59.05 -1.73 -11.67
C ALA A 939 59.46 -2.48 -10.41
N LEU A 940 60.66 -2.17 -9.91
CA LEU A 940 61.23 -2.68 -8.67
C LEU A 940 61.71 -1.51 -7.82
N ALA A 941 61.30 -1.43 -6.57
CA ALA A 941 61.68 -0.34 -5.66
C ALA A 941 62.64 -0.84 -4.57
N THR A 942 63.76 -0.15 -4.36
CA THR A 942 64.69 -0.38 -3.25
C THR A 942 64.74 0.84 -2.35
N SER A 943 64.38 0.67 -1.08
CA SER A 943 64.39 1.75 -0.09
C SER A 943 65.82 2.23 0.24
N PRO A 944 66.00 3.44 0.79
CA PRO A 944 67.29 3.94 1.27
C PRO A 944 67.96 3.04 2.33
N HIS A 945 67.17 2.18 2.97
CA HIS A 945 67.59 1.23 4.00
C HIS A 945 67.92 -0.16 3.45
N GLY A 946 67.83 -0.36 2.13
CA GLY A 946 68.26 -1.59 1.45
C GLY A 946 67.18 -2.66 1.26
N SER A 947 65.93 -2.40 1.66
CA SER A 947 64.80 -3.31 1.42
C SER A 947 64.31 -3.16 -0.02
N THR A 948 64.21 -4.26 -0.76
CA THR A 948 63.75 -4.27 -2.17
C THR A 948 62.37 -4.91 -2.27
N SER A 949 61.45 -4.30 -3.03
CA SER A 949 60.10 -4.82 -3.30
C SER A 949 60.16 -6.08 -4.17
N GLU A 950 59.05 -6.81 -4.30
CA GLU A 950 58.86 -7.70 -5.45
C GLU A 950 58.62 -6.87 -6.72
N PHE A 951 58.69 -7.52 -7.89
CA PHE A 951 58.32 -6.88 -9.16
C PHE A 951 56.82 -6.57 -9.16
N ALA A 952 56.48 -5.35 -9.55
CA ALA A 952 55.11 -4.99 -9.88
C ALA A 952 54.48 -5.94 -10.93
N ASP A 953 53.18 -6.22 -10.82
CA ASP A 953 52.44 -6.86 -11.91
C ASP A 953 52.60 -6.01 -13.20
N PRO A 954 52.96 -6.60 -14.35
CA PRO A 954 53.28 -5.84 -15.54
C PRO A 954 52.09 -5.01 -16.03
N SER A 955 52.30 -3.69 -16.18
CA SER A 955 51.33 -2.75 -16.74
C SER A 955 51.31 -2.85 -18.26
N ILE A 956 50.11 -2.99 -18.86
CA ILE A 956 49.94 -3.01 -20.32
C ILE A 956 49.93 -1.57 -20.84
N ILE A 957 50.87 -1.24 -21.72
CA ILE A 957 50.76 -0.09 -22.60
C ILE A 957 50.16 -0.57 -23.92
N LEU A 958 48.89 -0.23 -24.14
CA LEU A 958 48.18 -0.57 -25.38
C LEU A 958 48.73 0.30 -26.54
N PRO A 959 49.15 -0.29 -27.68
CA PRO A 959 49.36 0.50 -28.89
C PRO A 959 48.03 1.12 -29.34
N VAL A 960 48.12 2.31 -29.95
CA VAL A 960 46.97 3.02 -30.51
C VAL A 960 46.20 2.09 -31.48
N LYS A 961 44.92 1.91 -31.18
CA LYS A 961 43.87 1.58 -32.14
C LYS A 961 43.97 2.60 -33.27
N GLU A 962 44.35 2.17 -34.48
CA GLU A 962 44.43 3.03 -35.66
C GLU A 962 43.25 4.02 -35.71
N ASN A 963 43.58 5.31 -35.85
CA ASN A 963 42.64 6.33 -36.24
C ASN A 963 42.15 6.02 -37.67
N ILE A 964 41.20 5.11 -37.84
CA ILE A 964 40.64 4.77 -39.15
C ILE A 964 39.54 5.77 -39.57
N SER A 965 39.33 6.83 -38.79
CA SER A 965 38.44 7.93 -39.17
C SER A 965 39.08 8.91 -40.16
N GLY A 966 40.40 8.90 -40.35
CA GLY A 966 41.09 9.60 -41.43
C GLY A 966 41.72 8.60 -42.39
N GLU A 967 41.53 8.79 -43.70
CA GLU A 967 42.33 8.24 -44.83
C GLU A 967 41.55 7.51 -45.94
N PHE A 968 40.22 7.34 -45.87
CA PHE A 968 39.44 6.80 -47.01
C PHE A 968 38.32 7.74 -47.50
N ASN A 969 38.69 8.59 -48.45
CA ASN A 969 37.80 9.57 -49.08
C ASN A 969 37.27 9.06 -50.42
N PHE A 970 36.06 8.50 -50.38
CA PHE A 970 35.29 8.19 -51.57
C PHE A 970 34.73 9.46 -52.21
N SER A 971 34.98 9.65 -53.50
CA SER A 971 34.53 10.79 -54.29
C SER A 971 33.87 10.31 -55.58
N ILE A 972 32.93 11.11 -56.10
CA ILE A 972 32.28 10.84 -57.38
C ILE A 972 32.99 11.63 -58.48
N LYS A 973 33.44 10.94 -59.53
CA LYS A 973 34.09 11.52 -60.70
C LYS A 973 33.16 11.46 -61.91
N GLY A 974 32.91 12.59 -62.56
CA GLY A 974 32.16 12.65 -63.83
C GLY A 974 30.69 12.20 -63.73
N GLY A 975 30.07 12.35 -62.55
CA GLY A 975 28.66 11.98 -62.29
C GLY A 975 28.40 10.50 -62.07
N ARG A 976 29.23 9.60 -62.62
CA ARG A 976 29.02 8.14 -62.56
C ARG A 976 30.17 7.31 -61.98
N GLY A 977 31.37 7.86 -61.84
CA GLY A 977 32.54 7.14 -61.35
C GLY A 977 32.69 7.21 -59.83
N ILE A 978 32.97 6.10 -59.16
CA ILE A 978 33.34 6.09 -57.73
C ILE A 978 34.86 5.94 -57.65
N SER A 979 35.54 6.81 -56.91
CA SER A 979 36.97 6.72 -56.67
C SER A 979 37.29 6.80 -55.18
N LEU A 980 38.22 5.98 -54.71
CA LEU A 980 38.78 6.02 -53.36
C LEU A 980 40.07 6.83 -53.35
N SER A 981 40.16 7.85 -52.50
CA SER A 981 41.37 8.63 -52.27
C SER A 981 41.88 8.33 -50.87
N PHE A 982 43.20 8.20 -50.72
CA PHE A 982 43.85 7.91 -49.45
C PHE A 982 45.12 8.72 -49.30
N GLU A 983 45.43 9.12 -48.07
CA GLU A 983 46.62 9.88 -47.69
C GLU A 983 47.34 9.10 -46.59
N ASN A 984 48.64 9.33 -46.41
CA ASN A 984 49.52 8.78 -45.38
C ASN A 984 49.44 7.26 -45.08
N SER A 985 48.94 6.47 -46.04
CA SER A 985 48.77 5.03 -45.83
C SER A 985 50.10 4.28 -45.75
N VAL A 986 50.31 3.54 -44.66
CA VAL A 986 51.34 2.48 -44.58
C VAL A 986 50.97 1.39 -45.58
N GLU A 987 51.97 0.68 -46.15
CA GLU A 987 51.71 -0.36 -47.16
C GLU A 987 50.73 -1.42 -46.62
N LYS A 988 49.49 -1.42 -47.12
CA LYS A 988 48.39 -2.27 -46.62
C LYS A 988 47.53 -2.83 -47.75
N THR A 989 47.13 -4.09 -47.61
CA THR A 989 46.14 -4.70 -48.51
C THR A 989 44.72 -4.40 -48.02
N VAL A 990 43.87 -3.87 -48.88
CA VAL A 990 42.44 -3.66 -48.60
C VAL A 990 41.57 -4.43 -49.59
N LYS A 991 40.50 -5.05 -49.12
CA LYS A 991 39.45 -5.59 -49.99
C LYS A 991 38.28 -4.62 -50.01
N ILE A 992 37.83 -4.23 -51.19
CA ILE A 992 36.68 -3.35 -51.36
C ILE A 992 35.56 -4.13 -52.02
N GLN A 993 34.35 -4.00 -51.48
CA GLN A 993 33.11 -4.53 -52.05
C GLN A 993 32.10 -3.39 -52.18
N ILE A 994 31.40 -3.34 -53.31
CA ILE A 994 30.34 -2.37 -53.59
C ILE A 994 29.08 -3.16 -53.90
N ALA A 995 28.02 -2.93 -53.13
CA ALA A 995 26.71 -3.53 -53.32
C ALA A 995 25.68 -2.47 -53.75
N ASP A 996 24.69 -2.87 -54.56
CA ASP A 996 23.51 -2.06 -54.81
C ASP A 996 22.50 -2.14 -53.66
N VAL A 997 21.38 -1.42 -53.75
CA VAL A 997 20.33 -1.41 -52.72
C VAL A 997 19.66 -2.76 -52.45
N SER A 998 19.80 -3.73 -53.36
CA SER A 998 19.29 -5.09 -53.15
C SER A 998 20.30 -5.99 -52.40
N GLY A 999 21.46 -5.45 -52.02
CA GLY A 999 22.54 -6.20 -51.39
C GLY A 999 23.39 -6.99 -52.37
N ARG A 1000 23.14 -6.88 -53.68
CA ARG A 1000 23.94 -7.57 -54.70
C ARG A 1000 25.28 -6.86 -54.88
N ILE A 1001 26.38 -7.60 -54.71
CA ILE A 1001 27.74 -7.09 -54.99
C ILE A 1001 27.88 -6.83 -56.50
N VAL A 1002 28.02 -5.56 -56.86
CA VAL A 1002 28.21 -5.07 -58.23
C VAL A 1002 29.69 -4.89 -58.58
N LYS A 1003 30.56 -4.76 -57.58
CA LYS A 1003 32.01 -4.69 -57.75
C LYS A 1003 32.73 -5.19 -56.52
N SER A 1004 33.82 -5.93 -56.69
CA SER A 1004 34.76 -6.23 -55.61
C SER A 1004 36.20 -6.28 -56.13
N GLY A 1005 37.18 -6.09 -55.26
CA GLY A 1005 38.59 -6.20 -55.59
C GLY A 1005 39.51 -5.99 -54.40
N THR A 1006 40.75 -6.47 -54.52
CA THR A 1006 41.81 -6.31 -53.53
C THR A 1006 42.83 -5.29 -54.04
N TYR A 1007 43.24 -4.34 -53.20
CA TYR A 1007 44.10 -3.23 -53.57
C TYR A 1007 45.20 -3.04 -52.52
N ASN A 1008 46.43 -2.83 -52.97
CA ASN A 1008 47.55 -2.49 -52.08
C ASN A 1008 47.72 -0.98 -52.07
N LEU A 1009 47.61 -0.38 -50.89
CA LEU A 1009 47.68 1.07 -50.70
C LEU A 1009 49.03 1.41 -50.08
N LYS A 1010 49.69 2.45 -50.59
CA LYS A 1010 50.97 2.92 -50.07
C LYS A 1010 51.11 4.42 -50.29
N GLY A 1011 51.49 5.16 -49.24
CA GLY A 1011 51.61 6.61 -49.25
C GLY A 1011 50.27 7.29 -49.54
N ASN A 1012 50.31 8.33 -50.38
CA ASN A 1012 49.11 9.06 -50.81
C ASN A 1012 48.73 8.60 -52.23
N GLY A 1013 47.46 8.30 -52.47
CA GLY A 1013 47.02 7.80 -53.76
C GLY A 1013 45.51 7.85 -53.99
N LYS A 1014 45.12 7.51 -55.22
CA LYS A 1014 43.71 7.44 -55.62
C LYS A 1014 43.47 6.24 -56.52
N ILE A 1015 42.43 5.47 -56.22
CA ILE A 1015 41.98 4.30 -56.99
C ILE A 1015 40.64 4.60 -57.62
N ASP A 1016 40.51 4.31 -58.91
CA ASP A 1016 39.22 4.31 -59.61
C ASP A 1016 38.53 2.96 -59.41
N LEU A 1017 37.36 2.97 -58.77
CA LEU A 1017 36.58 1.77 -58.47
C LEU A 1017 35.54 1.46 -59.56
N GLY A 1018 35.41 2.33 -60.57
CA GLY A 1018 34.59 2.13 -61.77
C GLY A 1018 33.39 3.05 -61.88
N ASN A 1019 32.68 2.94 -63.00
CA ASN A 1019 31.46 3.70 -63.29
C ASN A 1019 30.19 2.89 -62.97
N PHE A 1020 29.25 3.53 -62.28
CA PHE A 1020 28.00 2.94 -61.82
C PHE A 1020 26.79 3.69 -62.42
N ARG A 1021 25.62 3.05 -62.42
CA ARG A 1021 24.37 3.70 -62.85
C ARG A 1021 23.90 4.65 -61.74
N SER A 1022 22.97 5.56 -62.04
CA SER A 1022 22.36 6.41 -61.02
C SER A 1022 21.66 5.53 -59.97
N GLY A 1023 21.94 5.76 -58.68
CA GLY A 1023 21.46 4.91 -57.60
C GLY A 1023 22.28 5.04 -56.31
N ILE A 1024 21.85 4.34 -55.27
CA ILE A 1024 22.55 4.25 -53.98
C ILE A 1024 23.39 2.98 -53.95
N TYR A 1025 24.63 3.09 -53.52
CA TYR A 1025 25.56 1.98 -53.38
C TYR A 1025 26.18 1.94 -51.98
N PHE A 1026 26.35 0.74 -51.46
CA PHE A 1026 26.99 0.46 -50.17
C PHE A 1026 28.39 -0.05 -50.42
N VAL A 1027 29.40 0.63 -49.88
CA VAL A 1027 30.80 0.25 -49.99
C VAL A 1027 31.28 -0.32 -48.68
N LYS A 1028 31.83 -1.53 -48.70
CA LYS A 1028 32.54 -2.17 -47.61
C LYS A 1028 34.03 -2.18 -47.95
N VAL A 1029 34.87 -1.67 -47.06
CA VAL A 1029 36.34 -1.85 -47.09
C VAL A 1029 36.72 -2.79 -45.96
N GLU A 1030 37.37 -3.89 -46.29
CA GLU A 1030 37.87 -4.89 -45.35
C GLU A 1030 39.39 -4.82 -45.31
N LEU A 1031 39.92 -4.64 -44.09
CA LEU A 1031 41.34 -4.56 -43.79
C LEU A 1031 41.86 -5.96 -43.38
N GLU A 1032 43.18 -6.17 -43.41
CA GLU A 1032 43.82 -7.46 -43.10
C GLU A 1032 43.45 -8.03 -41.71
N ASN A 1033 43.07 -7.18 -40.75
CA ASN A 1033 42.69 -7.58 -39.39
C ASN A 1033 41.17 -7.85 -39.21
N ASN A 1034 40.44 -8.19 -40.28
CA ASN A 1034 38.99 -8.35 -40.29
C ASN A 1034 38.18 -7.10 -39.87
N LEU A 1035 38.80 -5.93 -39.82
CA LEU A 1035 38.08 -4.69 -39.58
C LEU A 1035 37.34 -4.24 -40.84
N HIS A 1036 36.14 -3.68 -40.67
CA HIS A 1036 35.27 -3.27 -41.76
C HIS A 1036 34.90 -1.79 -41.68
N ILE A 1037 35.05 -1.07 -42.78
CA ILE A 1037 34.56 0.30 -42.96
C ILE A 1037 33.40 0.26 -43.94
N TYR A 1038 32.29 0.91 -43.58
CA TYR A 1038 31.10 0.99 -44.43
C TYR A 1038 30.84 2.43 -44.86
N LYS A 1039 30.50 2.65 -46.13
CA LYS A 1039 30.14 3.96 -46.66
C LYS A 1039 28.98 3.87 -47.63
N VAL A 1040 28.08 4.86 -47.60
CA VAL A 1040 26.98 4.98 -48.55
C VAL A 1040 27.35 6.03 -49.59
N ILE A 1041 27.19 5.70 -50.88
CA ILE A 1041 27.49 6.61 -51.99
C ILE A 1041 26.25 6.73 -52.88
N VAL A 1042 25.85 7.98 -53.15
CA VAL A 1042 24.73 8.29 -54.04
C VAL A 1042 25.27 8.75 -55.38
N VAL A 1043 25.16 7.91 -56.40
CA VAL A 1043 25.55 8.24 -57.78
C VAL A 1043 24.36 8.91 -58.47
N LYS A 1044 24.54 10.15 -58.92
CA LYS A 1044 23.48 10.96 -59.56
C LYS A 1044 23.40 10.71 -61.06
#